data_AF-A0A1M7P5I6-F1
#
_entry.id   AF-A0A1M7P5I6-F1
#
_cell.length_a   1.000
_cell.length_b   1.000
_cell.length_c   1.000
_cell.angle_alpha   90.00
_cell.angle_beta   90.00
_cell.angle_gamma   90.00
#
_symmetry.space_group_name_H-M   'P 1'
#
loop_
_entity.id
_entity.type
_entity.pdbx_description
1 polymer ?
#
loop_
_entity_poly.entity_id
_entity_poly.type
_entity_poly.pdbx_seq_one_letter_code
_entity_poly.pdbx_strand_id
1 'polypeptide(L)'
;MNDIELNLFAYTDKIQRGSLLNLHDEKIKAEDFFMRIFKKVYDFEELINLNYEKLNSKGIDLYDFEKKIGIQITAIQSNEKTKINETKKLTLNNWKSKGLEKLWVFFIIETKYLKDIDTSIVEELDGVKIYIKTIKNLIGDINQLDKEKRIEISELIKQEISEEFYGLSKLVLFKEIKKKQKFDDTTYFNNEDLIYFSKKEQRKIDSLAYNFTNDITEQYCILGNPCSGKTTIAYAIIQKIKNKRIFYLNLTEPIFDESKILEELIQISHCHSLVILDNIHDNIKLFLKIKNRLSKHKWIKSLFLSRYYKTFDEYDENSIYDKIEEIKYYRIDLNEDLEEKISGIISKKIDLLKIQYAEIIWFKGNYFDILKNTSSNLLKLNIALRVWEKRNKISNNITFDKINQNSILENFYDEHKLNEFKSDSLYTYSLLYKNDIPFILLKGQKEINDKLKEKGIILKYSSSDYHYFPHKEYAKLIFDSFSQVNNDIDLAKKSELIINYITKFNRQEYSLNIHLLLNKFFSSEISEETGIVIKILENEKIEQIIIESFSSNIKEFEVNSLISILFKICTQIDNLKLLKFYNLIITYLNRNKLNLFLYQDYMNYSNLIQISELISIELPFEKITNVLSENEIVKNNSIVELTMRVSKQSRKPETVCKILNSLHFPEWLEKINKLPGFSNITNSLSELNTSSETKKLVYSLIRKMDWNKLIEKAKKQKIDQIAKSLRELQKIDISVGTNSCTFIYNQLIENNIIKEKLVNCSLSEYSKALSDLSNINSASAKKFLSNDLKNGILKNKLINENSLSNFRARVLELKRLSDEPKLFFLIVNEVTNKNEFITKIETEKDINSLLSFYEFAKENLSIKNSQTIQIAKKTIDNIDSSTSIIELIRNPKILKIKDFDKNIISSITPNLIDNYLINKKISYADDIFRVISEFDIDKSISLFNQLNSEYLIVSLLNIEINLCQSLEILNRLKNKVYKNHEQNCNEKASYLLNEYLKRYTKIERRYNKLTISDFLKSFYFGYSINSELIEKYCKTDLLSKLQKNNHKGFEIGPLFQVIRRISESTKGKYDKELQTFLKINNDNFVITIQNEDINKSLSGLFELHKSVFKIYADELLFNCRKSIILKANQRRNDKIFKDKIIPDLEKIGFDKAKVIIKELKK
;
A
#
# COMPACT_ATOMS: atom_id res chain seq x y z
N MET A 1 33.23 30.79 -2.41
CA MET A 1 31.85 31.20 -2.05
C MET A 1 30.96 29.99 -2.16
N ASN A 2 30.11 29.76 -1.15
CA ASN A 2 29.15 28.64 -1.16
C ASN A 2 28.06 28.91 -2.21
N ASP A 3 27.54 27.89 -2.91
CA ASP A 3 26.50 28.03 -3.94
C ASP A 3 25.26 28.78 -3.40
N ILE A 4 24.88 28.50 -2.15
CA ILE A 4 23.77 29.15 -1.43
C ILE A 4 23.99 30.66 -1.30
N GLU A 5 25.21 31.07 -1.01
CA GLU A 5 25.60 32.47 -0.79
C GLU A 5 25.50 33.26 -2.10
N LEU A 6 26.07 32.74 -3.18
CA LEU A 6 25.98 33.35 -4.52
C LEU A 6 24.52 33.53 -4.95
N ASN A 7 23.71 32.49 -4.74
CA ASN A 7 22.33 32.46 -5.18
C ASN A 7 21.42 33.40 -4.37
N LEU A 8 21.62 33.48 -3.04
CA LEU A 8 20.89 34.44 -2.20
C LEU A 8 21.24 35.88 -2.57
N PHE A 9 22.52 36.17 -2.80
CA PHE A 9 22.94 37.50 -3.24
C PHE A 9 22.32 37.87 -4.61
N ALA A 10 22.28 36.95 -5.57
CA ALA A 10 21.61 37.16 -6.85
C ALA A 10 20.10 37.48 -6.69
N TYR A 11 19.42 36.78 -5.78
CA TYR A 11 18.01 37.06 -5.47
C TYR A 11 17.81 38.44 -4.83
N THR A 12 18.71 38.84 -3.92
CA THR A 12 18.64 40.18 -3.31
C THR A 12 18.86 41.31 -4.31
N ASP A 13 19.76 41.13 -5.28
CA ASP A 13 19.99 42.10 -6.36
C ASP A 13 18.75 42.23 -7.28
N LYS A 14 18.08 41.11 -7.57
CA LYS A 14 16.78 41.10 -8.29
C LYS A 14 15.72 41.93 -7.56
N ILE A 15 15.58 41.75 -6.24
CA ILE A 15 14.64 42.53 -5.42
C ILE A 15 15.02 44.02 -5.40
N GLN A 16 16.32 44.33 -5.31
CA GLN A 16 16.79 45.71 -5.30
C GLN A 16 16.41 46.46 -6.59
N ARG A 17 16.63 45.82 -7.75
CA ARG A 17 16.23 46.37 -9.06
C ARG A 17 14.71 46.56 -9.17
N GLY A 18 13.95 45.60 -8.64
CA GLY A 18 12.50 45.66 -8.56
C GLY A 18 11.95 46.78 -7.67
N SER A 19 12.60 47.00 -6.52
CA SER A 19 12.25 48.06 -5.56
C SER A 19 12.45 49.46 -6.14
N LEU A 20 13.50 49.66 -6.94
CA LEU A 20 13.76 50.91 -7.68
C LEU A 20 12.65 51.24 -8.70
N LEU A 21 11.89 50.24 -9.16
CA LEU A 21 10.79 50.38 -10.12
C LEU A 21 9.41 50.50 -9.45
N ASN A 22 9.33 50.56 -8.10
CA ASN A 22 8.09 50.68 -7.32
C ASN A 22 7.04 49.58 -7.58
N LEU A 23 7.46 48.36 -7.92
CA LEU A 23 6.54 47.24 -8.12
C LEU A 23 6.08 46.66 -6.77
N HIS A 24 4.86 46.99 -6.34
CA HIS A 24 4.30 46.58 -5.04
C HIS A 24 4.26 45.05 -4.86
N ASP A 25 4.02 44.30 -5.94
CA ASP A 25 3.95 42.84 -5.94
C ASP A 25 5.30 42.17 -5.61
N GLU A 26 6.43 42.83 -5.87
CA GLU A 26 7.75 42.24 -5.63
C GLU A 26 8.16 42.28 -4.16
N LYS A 27 7.64 43.24 -3.39
CA LYS A 27 7.86 43.30 -1.93
C LYS A 27 7.17 42.14 -1.22
N ILE A 28 5.91 41.86 -1.58
CA ILE A 28 5.15 40.72 -1.04
C ILE A 28 5.81 39.39 -1.44
N LYS A 29 6.28 39.26 -2.69
CA LYS A 29 7.04 38.07 -3.13
C LYS A 29 8.33 37.87 -2.33
N ALA A 30 9.05 38.96 -2.02
CA ALA A 30 10.25 38.89 -1.19
C ALA A 30 9.91 38.43 0.24
N GLU A 31 8.84 38.96 0.84
CA GLU A 31 8.37 38.52 2.15
C GLU A 31 8.00 37.03 2.18
N ASP A 32 7.26 36.55 1.17
CA ASP A 32 6.91 35.14 1.05
C ASP A 32 8.13 34.24 0.85
N PHE A 33 9.13 34.71 0.09
CA PHE A 33 10.40 33.99 -0.04
C PHE A 33 11.13 33.88 1.29
N PHE A 34 11.34 34.99 1.99
CA PHE A 34 12.06 34.98 3.26
C PHE A 34 11.29 34.26 4.36
N MET A 35 9.96 34.34 4.37
CA MET A 35 9.13 33.51 5.24
C MET A 35 9.45 32.03 5.05
N ARG A 36 9.47 31.52 3.80
CA ARG A 36 9.79 30.11 3.51
C ARG A 36 11.20 29.73 3.98
N ILE A 37 12.17 30.61 3.78
CA ILE A 37 13.54 30.39 4.27
C ILE A 37 13.57 30.37 5.80
N PHE A 38 12.92 31.31 6.48
CA PHE A 38 12.90 31.39 7.94
C PHE A 38 12.22 30.19 8.60
N LYS A 39 11.13 29.66 8.00
CA LYS A 39 10.51 28.41 8.46
C LYS A 39 11.49 27.24 8.47
N LYS A 40 12.33 27.15 7.44
CA LYS A 40 13.31 26.06 7.27
C LYS A 40 14.57 26.23 8.12
N VAL A 41 15.00 27.47 8.34
CA VAL A 41 16.24 27.78 9.08
C VAL A 41 16.01 27.86 10.59
N TYR A 42 14.88 28.41 11.03
CA TYR A 42 14.64 28.74 12.44
C TYR A 42 13.45 27.98 13.07
N ASP A 43 12.86 27.01 12.36
CA ASP A 43 11.71 26.21 12.78
C ASP A 43 10.48 27.05 13.21
N PHE A 44 10.25 28.18 12.53
CA PHE A 44 9.07 29.03 12.72
C PHE A 44 7.87 28.49 11.93
N GLU A 45 7.40 27.27 12.24
CA GLU A 45 6.40 26.57 11.44
C GLU A 45 5.08 27.36 11.25
N GLU A 46 4.71 28.15 12.26
CA GLU A 46 3.49 28.98 12.29
C GLU A 46 3.69 30.43 11.82
N LEU A 47 4.87 30.77 11.27
CA LEU A 47 5.13 32.10 10.71
C LEU A 47 4.20 32.38 9.52
N ILE A 48 3.47 33.48 9.55
CA ILE A 48 2.60 33.92 8.44
C ILE A 48 3.04 35.28 7.92
N ASN A 49 2.75 35.54 6.64
CA ASN A 49 2.83 36.89 6.08
C ASN A 49 1.55 37.66 6.43
N LEU A 50 1.67 38.77 7.15
CA LEU A 50 0.55 39.57 7.63
C LEU A 50 -0.19 40.31 6.50
N ASN A 51 0.43 40.46 5.33
CA ASN A 51 -0.26 40.95 4.14
C ASN A 51 -1.43 40.04 3.72
N TYR A 52 -1.50 38.79 4.20
CA TYR A 52 -2.62 37.89 3.97
C TYR A 52 -3.89 38.30 4.74
N GLU A 53 -3.77 38.96 5.88
CA GLU A 53 -4.90 39.40 6.70
C GLU A 53 -5.27 40.85 6.43
N LYS A 54 -4.26 41.73 6.32
CA LYS A 54 -4.44 43.15 6.08
C LYS A 54 -3.21 43.72 5.38
N LEU A 55 -3.39 44.21 4.15
CA LEU A 55 -2.34 44.87 3.38
C LEU A 55 -1.66 45.99 4.21
N ASN A 56 -0.33 45.96 4.24
CA ASN A 56 0.53 46.90 4.97
C ASN A 56 0.26 46.92 6.49
N SER A 57 0.42 45.78 7.15
CA SER A 57 0.49 45.71 8.61
C SER A 57 1.54 46.68 9.16
N LYS A 58 1.14 47.55 10.09
CA LYS A 58 2.03 48.60 10.61
C LYS A 58 3.15 47.97 11.46
N GLY A 59 4.40 48.11 11.01
CA GLY A 59 5.61 47.86 11.79
C GLY A 59 6.24 46.46 11.66
N ILE A 60 5.49 45.44 11.23
CA ILE A 60 6.01 44.10 10.93
C ILE A 60 5.33 43.53 9.69
N ASP A 61 6.04 42.67 8.95
CA ASP A 61 5.52 42.02 7.74
C ASP A 61 5.16 40.56 8.01
N LEU A 62 5.94 39.85 8.85
CA LEU A 62 5.68 38.47 9.23
C LEU A 62 5.43 38.36 10.75
N TYR A 63 4.58 37.41 11.16
CA TYR A 63 4.33 37.13 12.58
C TYR A 63 4.12 35.63 12.83
N ASP A 64 4.70 35.12 13.92
CA ASP A 64 4.47 33.76 14.42
C ASP A 64 3.73 33.86 15.77
N PHE A 65 2.53 33.30 15.82
CA PHE A 65 1.64 33.41 16.98
C PHE A 65 2.10 32.55 18.17
N GLU A 66 2.76 31.41 17.94
CA GLU A 66 3.23 30.55 19.02
C GLU A 66 4.52 31.09 19.64
N LYS A 67 5.46 31.48 18.79
CA LYS A 67 6.78 31.99 19.20
C LYS A 67 6.75 33.49 19.55
N LYS A 68 5.62 34.16 19.28
CA LYS A 68 5.38 35.58 19.54
C LYS A 68 6.46 36.50 18.97
N ILE A 69 6.90 36.18 17.76
CA ILE A 69 7.96 36.89 17.05
C ILE A 69 7.39 37.61 15.83
N GLY A 70 7.71 38.89 15.73
CA GLY A 70 7.40 39.73 14.58
C GLY A 70 8.66 40.01 13.77
N ILE A 71 8.57 39.93 12.45
CA ILE A 71 9.69 40.17 11.54
C ILE A 71 9.30 41.27 10.56
N GLN A 72 10.05 42.36 10.55
CA GLN A 72 10.00 43.37 9.49
C GLN A 72 11.12 43.07 8.50
N ILE A 73 10.76 42.84 7.25
CA ILE A 73 11.68 42.68 6.12
C ILE A 73 11.87 44.06 5.48
N THR A 74 13.13 44.45 5.25
CA THR A 74 13.43 45.76 4.67
C THR A 74 14.51 45.70 3.59
N ALA A 75 14.23 46.41 2.50
CA ALA A 75 15.13 46.59 1.36
C ALA A 75 15.63 48.05 1.22
N ILE A 76 15.28 48.95 2.15
CA ILE A 76 15.49 50.41 2.01
C ILE A 76 16.92 50.82 2.42
N GLN A 77 17.54 51.71 1.63
CA GLN A 77 18.91 52.26 1.76
C GLN A 77 18.99 53.65 2.41
N SER A 78 17.88 54.25 2.87
CA SER A 78 17.91 55.53 3.60
C SER A 78 18.19 55.33 5.09
N ASN A 79 18.74 56.37 5.73
CA ASN A 79 19.23 56.42 7.12
C ASN A 79 18.67 55.30 8.02
N GLU A 80 19.44 54.21 8.11
CA GLU A 80 19.04 52.93 8.68
C GLU A 80 18.65 53.10 10.15
N LYS A 81 19.32 54.02 10.86
CA LYS A 81 19.01 54.38 12.24
C LYS A 81 17.60 54.96 12.38
N THR A 82 17.18 55.79 11.44
CA THR A 82 15.81 56.35 11.42
C THR A 82 14.79 55.25 11.14
N LYS A 83 15.05 54.39 10.16
CA LYS A 83 14.16 53.28 9.82
C LYS A 83 13.98 52.29 10.97
N ILE A 84 15.07 51.90 11.62
CA ILE A 84 15.04 51.02 12.80
C ILE A 84 14.18 51.67 13.89
N ASN A 85 14.40 52.94 14.21
CA ASN A 85 13.67 53.64 15.27
C ASN A 85 12.18 53.81 14.94
N GLU A 86 11.82 54.11 13.69
CA GLU A 86 10.43 54.17 13.24
C GLU A 86 9.73 52.81 13.32
N THR A 87 10.38 51.75 12.82
CA THR A 87 9.87 50.38 12.90
C THR A 87 9.67 49.97 14.36
N LYS A 88 10.63 50.24 15.25
CA LYS A 88 10.50 50.00 16.70
C LYS A 88 9.26 50.68 17.26
N LYS A 89 9.12 51.99 17.03
CA LYS A 89 7.99 52.79 17.54
C LYS A 89 6.64 52.30 17.01
N LEU A 90 6.57 52.03 15.70
CA LEU A 90 5.35 51.53 15.06
C LEU A 90 4.96 50.14 15.58
N THR A 91 5.93 49.24 15.72
CA THR A 91 5.66 47.87 16.16
C THR A 91 5.21 47.82 17.61
N LEU A 92 5.91 48.53 18.51
CA LEU A 92 5.53 48.58 19.93
C LEU A 92 4.11 49.14 20.12
N ASN A 93 3.75 50.20 19.39
CA ASN A 93 2.41 50.80 19.48
C ASN A 93 1.28 49.88 18.96
N ASN A 94 1.54 49.00 17.99
CA ASN A 94 0.49 48.22 17.32
C ASN A 94 0.44 46.74 17.69
N TRP A 95 1.55 46.16 18.20
CA TRP A 95 1.70 44.72 18.36
C TRP A 95 2.04 44.27 19.77
N LYS A 96 2.50 45.17 20.66
CA LYS A 96 2.78 44.83 22.06
C LYS A 96 1.54 44.30 22.78
N SER A 97 0.40 44.98 22.65
CA SER A 97 -0.88 44.54 23.23
C SER A 97 -1.41 43.23 22.64
N LYS A 98 -0.85 42.79 21.50
CA LYS A 98 -1.18 41.52 20.83
C LYS A 98 -0.23 40.38 21.23
N GLY A 99 0.65 40.62 22.20
CA GLY A 99 1.50 39.58 22.79
C GLY A 99 2.88 39.40 22.15
N LEU A 100 3.37 40.35 21.35
CA LEU A 100 4.71 40.32 20.76
C LEU A 100 5.81 40.31 21.85
N GLU A 101 6.75 39.34 21.79
CA GLU A 101 7.90 39.22 22.72
C GLU A 101 9.24 39.50 22.03
N LYS A 102 9.35 39.25 20.73
CA LYS A 102 10.59 39.43 19.94
C LYS A 102 10.32 40.16 18.64
N LEU A 103 11.17 41.12 18.28
CA LEU A 103 11.13 41.82 17.00
C LEU A 103 12.43 41.61 16.23
N TRP A 104 12.34 41.11 15.00
CA TRP A 104 13.44 41.05 14.06
C TRP A 104 13.27 42.13 12.99
N VAL A 105 14.27 42.99 12.85
CA VAL A 105 14.38 43.89 11.70
C VAL A 105 15.40 43.26 10.76
N PHE A 106 14.90 42.62 9.70
CA PHE A 106 15.68 41.87 8.74
C PHE A 106 16.01 42.72 7.51
N PHE A 107 17.29 43.02 7.33
CA PHE A 107 17.80 43.78 6.19
C PHE A 107 18.24 42.85 5.06
N ILE A 108 17.59 43.00 3.91
CA ILE A 108 17.92 42.27 2.67
C ILE A 108 19.24 42.80 2.07
N ILE A 109 19.55 44.08 2.29
CA ILE A 109 20.76 44.74 1.76
C ILE A 109 21.65 45.19 2.92
N GLU A 110 22.95 44.92 2.83
CA GLU A 110 23.92 45.22 3.88
C GLU A 110 24.77 46.45 3.53
N THR A 111 24.59 47.55 4.26
CA THR A 111 25.38 48.78 4.11
C THR A 111 26.62 48.76 5.00
N LYS A 112 27.55 49.74 4.84
CA LYS A 112 28.71 49.86 5.73
C LYS A 112 28.28 49.99 7.20
N TYR A 113 27.24 50.78 7.47
CA TYR A 113 26.70 50.97 8.81
C TYR A 113 26.20 49.65 9.44
N LEU A 114 25.47 48.82 8.68
CA LEU A 114 24.94 47.54 9.18
C LEU A 114 26.04 46.50 9.46
N LYS A 115 27.21 46.60 8.82
CA LYS A 115 28.35 45.70 9.08
C LYS A 115 28.99 45.90 10.44
N ASP A 116 28.86 47.11 11.00
CA ASP A 116 29.50 47.52 12.25
C ASP A 116 28.57 47.37 13.47
N ILE A 117 27.30 46.94 13.27
CA ILE A 117 26.32 46.73 14.35
C ILE A 117 26.45 45.31 14.91
N ASP A 118 26.57 45.18 16.24
CA ASP A 118 26.47 43.89 16.92
C ASP A 118 25.03 43.34 16.81
N THR A 119 24.91 42.13 16.27
CA THR A 119 23.63 41.47 15.96
C THR A 119 23.10 40.59 17.12
N SER A 120 23.83 40.53 18.25
CA SER A 120 23.55 39.63 19.38
C SER A 120 22.62 40.18 20.49
N ILE A 121 21.69 41.07 20.10
CA ILE A 121 20.68 41.85 20.84
C ILE A 121 21.05 43.33 20.76
N VAL A 122 20.25 44.10 20.01
CA VAL A 122 20.52 45.52 19.77
C VAL A 122 19.91 46.38 20.87
N GLU A 123 18.75 45.98 21.41
CA GLU A 123 18.04 46.70 22.47
C GLU A 123 16.91 45.84 23.07
N GLU A 124 16.60 46.00 24.35
CA GLU A 124 15.35 45.55 24.95
C GLU A 124 14.55 46.78 25.37
N LEU A 125 13.41 46.99 24.72
CA LEU A 125 12.53 48.13 24.96
C LEU A 125 11.18 47.58 25.36
N ASP A 126 10.65 48.05 26.49
CA ASP A 126 9.26 47.80 26.87
C ASP A 126 8.90 46.31 27.06
N GLY A 127 9.91 45.46 27.33
CA GLY A 127 9.80 43.99 27.48
C GLY A 127 9.91 43.20 26.17
N VAL A 128 10.15 43.87 25.03
CA VAL A 128 10.32 43.25 23.71
C VAL A 128 11.80 43.25 23.32
N LYS A 129 12.34 42.07 23.00
CA LYS A 129 13.74 41.92 22.57
C LYS A 129 13.88 42.21 21.08
N ILE A 130 14.76 43.14 20.72
CA ILE A 130 14.91 43.64 19.35
C ILE A 130 16.24 43.18 18.76
N TYR A 131 16.16 42.53 17.60
CA TYR A 131 17.29 41.99 16.86
C TYR A 131 17.37 42.63 15.49
N ILE A 132 18.59 43.00 15.07
CA ILE A 132 18.88 43.36 13.69
C ILE A 132 19.56 42.14 13.06
N LYS A 133 19.01 41.69 11.94
CA LYS A 133 19.49 40.51 11.19
C LYS A 133 19.73 40.91 9.73
N THR A 134 20.76 40.37 9.13
CA THR A 134 21.12 40.60 7.72
C THR A 134 21.17 39.28 6.94
N ILE A 135 21.27 39.38 5.62
CA ILE A 135 21.51 38.23 4.74
C ILE A 135 22.77 37.44 5.14
N LYS A 136 23.84 38.09 5.60
CA LYS A 136 25.03 37.36 6.07
C LYS A 136 24.76 36.56 7.33
N ASN A 137 23.99 37.09 8.27
CA ASN A 137 23.58 36.32 9.44
C ASN A 137 22.80 35.07 9.00
N LEU A 138 21.85 35.25 8.08
CA LEU A 138 21.06 34.14 7.52
C LEU A 138 21.93 33.10 6.82
N ILE A 139 22.90 33.52 6.01
CA ILE A 139 23.86 32.61 5.36
C ILE A 139 24.71 31.86 6.39
N GLY A 140 25.17 32.56 7.43
CA GLY A 140 25.88 31.97 8.56
C GLY A 140 25.05 30.89 9.25
N ASP A 141 23.79 31.19 9.54
CA ASP A 141 22.85 30.27 10.19
C ASP A 141 22.55 29.06 9.29
N ILE A 142 22.35 29.26 7.98
CA ILE A 142 22.17 28.17 7.01
C ILE A 142 23.40 27.25 6.97
N ASN A 143 24.61 27.82 7.02
CA ASN A 143 25.84 27.03 6.94
C ASN A 143 26.06 26.11 8.17
N GLN A 144 25.43 26.42 9.30
CA GLN A 144 25.46 25.59 10.51
C GLN A 144 24.49 24.40 10.46
N LEU A 145 23.55 24.39 9.50
CA LEU A 145 22.58 23.30 9.34
C LEU A 145 23.22 22.04 8.74
N ASP A 146 22.56 20.91 8.92
CA ASP A 146 22.95 19.64 8.33
C ASP A 146 22.93 19.69 6.78
N LYS A 147 23.61 18.73 6.15
CA LYS A 147 23.79 18.72 4.69
C LYS A 147 22.45 18.60 3.94
N GLU A 148 21.48 17.85 4.46
CA GLU A 148 20.18 17.66 3.81
C GLU A 148 19.36 18.96 3.83
N LYS A 149 19.22 19.62 5.00
CA LYS A 149 18.55 20.93 5.08
C LYS A 149 19.22 21.98 4.19
N ARG A 150 20.55 21.99 4.10
CA ARG A 150 21.28 22.92 3.21
C ARG A 150 20.98 22.69 1.73
N ILE A 151 20.82 21.42 1.30
CA ILE A 151 20.42 21.10 -0.08
C ILE A 151 19.01 21.62 -0.36
N GLU A 152 18.04 21.36 0.52
CA GLU A 152 16.66 21.85 0.37
C GLU A 152 16.59 23.38 0.26
N ILE A 153 17.34 24.07 1.12
CA ILE A 153 17.41 25.54 1.11
C ILE A 153 18.10 26.02 -0.18
N SER A 154 19.17 25.36 -0.62
CA SER A 154 19.85 25.70 -1.87
C SER A 154 18.92 25.55 -3.08
N GLU A 155 18.09 24.51 -3.12
CA GLU A 155 17.12 24.30 -4.20
C GLU A 155 16.04 25.40 -4.19
N LEU A 156 15.54 25.76 -3.01
CA LEU A 156 14.55 26.83 -2.85
C LEU A 156 15.07 28.17 -3.37
N ILE A 157 16.34 28.49 -3.09
CA ILE A 157 16.97 29.71 -3.60
C ILE A 157 17.19 29.60 -5.11
N LYS A 158 17.74 28.49 -5.63
CA LYS A 158 18.00 28.29 -7.06
C LYS A 158 16.75 28.45 -7.93
N GLN A 159 15.58 28.06 -7.43
CA GLN A 159 14.30 28.21 -8.15
C GLN A 159 13.91 29.67 -8.43
N GLU A 160 14.39 30.63 -7.64
CA GLU A 160 14.03 32.04 -7.82
C GLU A 160 14.95 32.78 -8.81
N ILE A 161 16.09 32.18 -9.16
CA ILE A 161 17.20 32.85 -9.88
C ILE A 161 17.81 32.07 -11.06
N SER A 162 17.68 30.73 -11.13
CA SER A 162 18.34 29.89 -12.13
C SER A 162 17.42 29.63 -13.33
N GLU A 163 17.95 29.78 -14.55
CA GLU A 163 17.27 29.40 -15.80
C GLU A 163 17.34 27.88 -16.10
N GLU A 164 18.30 27.18 -15.50
CA GLU A 164 18.55 25.73 -15.65
C GLU A 164 17.64 24.88 -14.75
N PHE A 165 17.24 25.40 -13.58
CA PHE A 165 16.13 24.83 -12.81
C PHE A 165 14.82 25.37 -13.39
N TYR A 166 14.17 24.58 -14.24
CA TYR A 166 12.90 24.89 -14.91
C TYR A 166 11.80 25.33 -13.91
N GLY A 167 11.78 26.61 -13.53
CA GLY A 167 10.79 27.17 -12.63
C GLY A 167 9.36 27.10 -13.20
N LEU A 168 8.39 27.63 -12.45
CA LEU A 168 6.96 27.63 -12.83
C LEU A 168 6.67 28.22 -14.22
N SER A 169 7.59 29.01 -14.79
CA SER A 169 7.49 29.59 -16.13
C SER A 169 7.70 28.60 -17.28
N LYS A 170 8.11 27.35 -17.03
CA LYS A 170 8.32 26.31 -18.06
C LYS A 170 7.48 25.03 -17.85
N LEU A 171 6.41 25.09 -17.06
CA LEU A 171 5.44 23.98 -16.99
C LEU A 171 4.87 23.71 -18.39
N VAL A 172 4.92 22.46 -18.84
CA VAL A 172 4.46 22.04 -20.17
C VAL A 172 3.10 21.36 -20.09
N LEU A 173 2.82 20.63 -19.01
CA LEU A 173 1.57 19.88 -18.85
C LEU A 173 0.58 20.61 -17.93
N PHE A 174 1.04 21.09 -16.77
CA PHE A 174 0.19 21.86 -15.86
C PHE A 174 0.06 23.32 -16.31
N LYS A 175 -1.19 23.78 -16.46
CA LYS A 175 -1.50 25.18 -16.77
C LYS A 175 -1.73 25.97 -15.49
N GLU A 176 -0.96 27.03 -15.25
CA GLU A 176 -1.24 27.98 -14.17
C GLU A 176 -2.48 28.83 -14.55
N ILE A 177 -3.50 28.84 -13.69
CA ILE A 177 -4.76 29.55 -13.88
C ILE A 177 -4.75 30.82 -13.02
N LYS A 178 -4.76 31.98 -13.66
CA LYS A 178 -4.94 33.26 -12.97
C LYS A 178 -6.41 33.49 -12.62
N LYS A 179 -6.69 34.31 -11.60
CA LYS A 179 -8.08 34.73 -11.29
C LYS A 179 -8.71 35.39 -12.52
N LYS A 180 -9.99 35.13 -12.75
CA LYS A 180 -10.76 35.50 -13.95
C LYS A 180 -10.30 34.86 -15.28
N GLN A 181 -9.28 34.01 -15.28
CA GLN A 181 -8.88 33.26 -16.46
C GLN A 181 -9.71 31.98 -16.57
N LYS A 182 -10.34 31.76 -17.73
CA LYS A 182 -11.08 30.52 -18.02
C LYS A 182 -10.11 29.35 -18.18
N PHE A 183 -10.60 28.14 -17.90
CA PHE A 183 -9.82 26.91 -18.11
C PHE A 183 -9.52 26.68 -19.61
N ASP A 184 -10.52 26.90 -20.48
CA ASP A 184 -10.44 26.79 -21.93
C ASP A 184 -10.80 28.09 -22.66
N ASP A 185 -10.19 28.28 -23.83
CA ASP A 185 -10.44 29.40 -24.75
C ASP A 185 -11.69 29.19 -25.62
N THR A 186 -12.46 28.13 -25.37
CA THR A 186 -13.66 27.82 -26.17
C THR A 186 -14.78 28.82 -25.88
N THR A 187 -15.17 29.56 -26.92
CA THR A 187 -16.21 30.61 -26.89
C THR A 187 -17.62 30.09 -26.66
N TYR A 188 -17.81 28.77 -26.64
CA TYR A 188 -19.12 28.13 -26.77
C TYR A 188 -19.91 28.01 -25.47
N PHE A 189 -19.24 27.97 -24.30
CA PHE A 189 -19.89 27.43 -23.10
C PHE A 189 -20.23 28.38 -21.95
N ASN A 190 -19.80 29.64 -21.91
CA ASN A 190 -20.23 30.55 -20.82
C ASN A 190 -20.11 32.04 -21.20
N ASN A 191 -21.24 32.72 -21.38
CA ASN A 191 -21.32 34.14 -21.02
C ASN A 191 -21.35 34.20 -19.49
N GLU A 192 -20.36 34.86 -18.88
CA GLU A 192 -20.22 34.93 -17.42
C GLU A 192 -21.50 35.47 -16.74
N ASP A 193 -22.25 36.31 -17.44
CA ASP A 193 -23.47 36.96 -16.99
C ASP A 193 -24.64 36.00 -16.73
N LEU A 194 -24.62 34.78 -17.29
CA LEU A 194 -25.71 33.81 -17.19
C LEU A 194 -25.41 32.63 -16.25
N ILE A 195 -24.25 32.62 -15.59
CA ILE A 195 -23.91 31.57 -14.63
C ILE A 195 -24.80 31.70 -13.39
N TYR A 196 -25.51 30.63 -13.04
CA TYR A 196 -26.31 30.53 -11.82
C TYR A 196 -25.94 29.27 -11.03
N PHE A 197 -25.78 29.42 -9.72
CA PHE A 197 -25.58 28.32 -8.78
C PHE A 197 -26.79 28.22 -7.87
N SER A 198 -27.32 27.00 -7.66
CA SER A 198 -28.37 26.79 -6.67
C SER A 198 -27.89 27.18 -5.27
N LYS A 199 -28.80 27.44 -4.33
CA LYS A 199 -28.43 27.73 -2.92
C LYS A 199 -27.53 26.65 -2.33
N LYS A 200 -27.76 25.37 -2.68
CA LYS A 200 -26.96 24.23 -2.24
C LYS A 200 -25.56 24.25 -2.85
N GLU A 201 -25.45 24.48 -4.16
CA GLU A 201 -24.18 24.63 -4.87
C GLU A 201 -23.37 25.81 -4.31
N GLN A 202 -24.01 26.96 -4.11
CA GLN A 202 -23.38 28.17 -3.58
C GLN A 202 -22.80 27.93 -2.18
N ARG A 203 -23.58 27.32 -1.26
CA ARG A 203 -23.08 26.94 0.08
C ARG A 203 -21.88 26.01 0.00
N LYS A 204 -21.89 25.06 -0.94
CA LYS A 204 -20.77 24.13 -1.13
C LYS A 204 -19.54 24.84 -1.71
N ILE A 205 -19.71 25.74 -2.68
CA ILE A 205 -18.64 26.56 -3.26
C ILE A 205 -17.99 27.41 -2.16
N ASP A 206 -18.78 28.09 -1.34
CA ASP A 206 -18.29 28.91 -0.22
C ASP A 206 -17.53 28.08 0.81
N SER A 207 -18.10 26.94 1.21
CA SER A 207 -17.46 26.02 2.15
C SER A 207 -16.14 25.46 1.62
N LEU A 208 -16.08 25.02 0.36
CA LEU A 208 -14.86 24.45 -0.22
C LEU A 208 -13.79 25.52 -0.44
N ALA A 209 -14.17 26.71 -0.92
CA ALA A 209 -13.23 27.81 -1.07
C ALA A 209 -12.61 28.22 0.27
N TYR A 210 -13.42 28.30 1.34
CA TYR A 210 -12.94 28.54 2.70
C TYR A 210 -11.98 27.43 3.17
N ASN A 211 -12.40 26.17 3.03
CA ASN A 211 -11.62 25.03 3.49
C ASN A 211 -10.27 24.90 2.77
N PHE A 212 -10.24 25.13 1.45
CA PHE A 212 -8.99 25.10 0.69
C PHE A 212 -8.09 26.30 1.00
N THR A 213 -8.67 27.50 1.18
CA THR A 213 -7.91 28.71 1.54
C THR A 213 -7.20 28.55 2.88
N ASN A 214 -7.86 27.92 3.85
CA ASN A 214 -7.36 27.75 5.22
C ASN A 214 -6.72 26.36 5.48
N ASP A 215 -6.38 25.62 4.43
CA ASP A 215 -5.73 24.30 4.53
C ASP A 215 -6.46 23.22 5.33
N ILE A 216 -7.75 23.41 5.61
CA ILE A 216 -8.61 22.47 6.34
C ILE A 216 -8.82 21.17 5.54
N THR A 217 -8.85 21.27 4.21
CA THR A 217 -9.08 20.12 3.31
C THR A 217 -7.86 19.86 2.43
N GLU A 218 -7.32 18.65 2.53
CA GLU A 218 -6.21 18.19 1.69
C GLU A 218 -6.66 17.83 0.29
N GLN A 219 -7.68 16.98 0.20
CA GLN A 219 -8.21 16.48 -1.06
C GLN A 219 -9.74 16.54 -1.05
N TYR A 220 -10.33 16.89 -2.20
CA TYR A 220 -11.78 16.84 -2.38
C TYR A 220 -12.13 16.42 -3.80
N CYS A 221 -13.29 15.79 -3.98
CA CYS A 221 -13.76 15.39 -5.31
C CYS A 221 -15.15 16.00 -5.64
N ILE A 222 -15.35 16.43 -6.88
CA ILE A 222 -16.66 16.82 -7.40
C ILE A 222 -17.09 15.78 -8.45
N LEU A 223 -18.19 15.11 -8.16
CA LEU A 223 -18.78 14.08 -9.01
C LEU A 223 -20.03 14.62 -9.70
N GLY A 224 -20.30 14.17 -10.91
CA GLY A 224 -21.53 14.55 -11.61
C GLY A 224 -21.53 14.07 -13.05
N ASN A 225 -22.70 13.97 -13.65
CA ASN A 225 -22.86 13.55 -15.04
C ASN A 225 -22.17 14.53 -16.02
N PRO A 226 -21.94 14.15 -17.29
CA PRO A 226 -21.50 15.09 -18.32
C PRO A 226 -22.39 16.35 -18.36
N CYS A 227 -21.82 17.52 -18.68
CA CYS A 227 -22.50 18.82 -18.62
C CYS A 227 -23.12 19.26 -17.27
N SER A 228 -22.87 18.57 -16.15
CA SER A 228 -23.46 18.96 -14.86
C SER A 228 -22.90 20.27 -14.25
N GLY A 229 -21.88 20.86 -14.87
CA GLY A 229 -21.24 22.09 -14.40
C GLY A 229 -20.11 21.89 -13.40
N LYS A 230 -19.50 20.69 -13.32
CA LYS A 230 -18.34 20.41 -12.44
C LYS A 230 -17.21 21.44 -12.60
N THR A 231 -16.78 21.66 -13.84
CA THR A 231 -15.74 22.64 -14.18
C THR A 231 -16.18 24.07 -13.86
N THR A 232 -17.46 24.40 -14.02
CA THR A 232 -18.04 25.70 -13.63
C THR A 232 -18.03 25.91 -12.11
N ILE A 233 -18.34 24.87 -11.33
CA ILE A 233 -18.23 24.90 -9.86
C ILE A 233 -16.77 25.04 -9.43
N ALA A 234 -15.85 24.29 -10.04
CA ALA A 234 -14.41 24.42 -9.80
C ALA A 234 -13.91 25.84 -10.11
N TYR A 235 -14.35 26.43 -11.22
CA TYR A 235 -14.07 27.82 -11.57
C TYR A 235 -14.56 28.79 -10.49
N ALA A 236 -15.78 28.62 -10.00
CA ALA A 236 -16.34 29.46 -8.94
C ALA A 236 -15.61 29.33 -7.60
N ILE A 237 -15.16 28.13 -7.25
CA ILE A 237 -14.31 27.88 -6.07
C ILE A 237 -13.00 28.67 -6.20
N ILE A 238 -12.34 28.57 -7.34
CA ILE A 238 -11.07 29.25 -7.64
C ILE A 238 -11.17 30.77 -7.51
N GLN A 239 -12.26 31.37 -7.98
CA GLN A 239 -12.44 32.82 -7.86
C GLN A 239 -12.43 33.29 -6.40
N LYS A 240 -12.84 32.42 -5.47
CA LYS A 240 -12.93 32.71 -4.04
C LYS A 240 -11.70 32.28 -3.24
N ILE A 241 -10.84 31.42 -3.80
CA ILE A 241 -9.60 31.00 -3.15
C ILE A 241 -8.63 32.18 -3.01
N LYS A 242 -7.98 32.27 -1.85
CA LYS A 242 -6.92 33.25 -1.57
C LYS A 242 -5.59 32.54 -1.31
N ASN A 243 -4.49 33.24 -1.56
CA ASN A 243 -3.13 32.84 -1.14
C ASN A 243 -2.67 31.45 -1.63
N LYS A 244 -3.14 31.04 -2.82
CA LYS A 244 -2.71 29.83 -3.51
C LYS A 244 -2.53 30.08 -5.00
N ARG A 245 -1.50 29.46 -5.57
CA ARG A 245 -1.39 29.28 -7.01
C ARG A 245 -2.26 28.12 -7.46
N ILE A 246 -2.83 28.23 -8.64
CA ILE A 246 -3.84 27.29 -9.11
C ILE A 246 -3.31 26.66 -10.38
N PHE A 247 -3.20 25.34 -10.37
CA PHE A 247 -2.68 24.57 -11.49
C PHE A 247 -3.76 23.60 -11.96
N TYR A 248 -3.97 23.54 -13.27
CA TYR A 248 -4.99 22.71 -13.90
C TYR A 248 -4.34 21.69 -14.84
N LEU A 249 -4.84 20.46 -14.79
CA LEU A 249 -4.51 19.39 -15.73
C LEU A 249 -5.77 18.58 -16.04
N ASN A 250 -6.06 18.38 -17.33
CA ASN A 250 -7.17 17.54 -17.78
C ASN A 250 -6.63 16.17 -18.18
N LEU A 251 -7.14 15.08 -17.61
CA LEU A 251 -6.65 13.71 -17.86
C LEU A 251 -7.30 12.99 -19.05
N THR A 252 -8.05 13.71 -19.90
CA THR A 252 -8.69 13.12 -21.09
C THR A 252 -7.69 12.76 -22.21
N GLU A 253 -6.41 13.15 -22.14
CA GLU A 253 -5.44 12.73 -23.15
C GLU A 253 -5.08 11.22 -23.03
N PRO A 254 -5.01 10.49 -24.16
CA PRO A 254 -4.83 9.04 -24.16
C PRO A 254 -3.44 8.59 -23.69
N ILE A 255 -2.42 9.45 -23.85
CA ILE A 255 -1.04 9.15 -23.45
C ILE A 255 -0.41 10.42 -22.86
N PHE A 256 -0.09 10.35 -21.57
CA PHE A 256 0.74 11.35 -20.89
C PHE A 256 2.15 10.81 -20.68
N ASP A 257 3.14 11.71 -20.73
CA ASP A 257 4.45 11.42 -20.16
C ASP A 257 4.35 11.45 -18.63
N GLU A 258 4.18 10.26 -18.04
CA GLU A 258 4.05 10.12 -16.59
C GLU A 258 5.26 10.68 -15.84
N SER A 259 6.46 10.55 -16.39
CA SER A 259 7.68 11.01 -15.75
C SER A 259 7.68 12.53 -15.63
N LYS A 260 7.28 13.21 -16.69
CA LYS A 260 7.18 14.67 -16.75
C LYS A 260 6.09 15.23 -15.84
N ILE A 261 4.93 14.56 -15.72
CA ILE A 261 3.89 14.95 -14.75
C ILE A 261 4.44 14.92 -13.32
N LEU A 262 5.18 13.86 -12.97
CA LEU A 262 5.75 13.73 -11.64
C LEU A 262 6.84 14.77 -11.37
N GLU A 263 7.63 15.13 -12.38
CA GLU A 263 8.61 16.22 -12.30
C GLU A 263 7.94 17.59 -12.11
N GLU A 264 6.91 17.91 -12.89
CA GLU A 264 6.16 19.17 -12.75
C GLU A 264 5.43 19.26 -11.41
N LEU A 265 4.93 18.14 -10.86
CA LEU A 265 4.36 18.11 -9.50
C LEU A 265 5.40 18.41 -8.42
N ILE A 266 6.66 17.98 -8.60
CA ILE A 266 7.75 18.37 -7.69
C ILE A 266 7.93 19.88 -7.77
N GLN A 267 8.00 20.45 -8.97
CA GLN A 267 8.13 21.90 -9.16
C GLN A 267 6.99 22.68 -8.49
N ILE A 268 5.74 22.23 -8.69
CA ILE A 268 4.54 22.82 -8.07
C ILE A 268 4.60 22.69 -6.54
N SER A 269 5.18 21.61 -6.00
CA SER A 269 5.19 21.34 -4.56
C SER A 269 5.93 22.36 -3.71
N HIS A 270 6.80 23.17 -4.33
CA HIS A 270 7.54 24.23 -3.67
C HIS A 270 6.73 25.54 -3.49
N CYS A 271 5.50 25.59 -4.01
CA CYS A 271 4.58 26.72 -3.87
C CYS A 271 3.28 26.28 -3.16
N HIS A 272 2.67 27.20 -2.41
CA HIS A 272 1.36 26.94 -1.83
C HIS A 272 0.29 26.91 -2.93
N SER A 273 -0.24 25.73 -3.19
CA SER A 273 -0.92 25.46 -4.46
C SER A 273 -2.22 24.67 -4.28
N LEU A 274 -3.18 24.93 -5.17
CA LEU A 274 -4.30 24.04 -5.44
C LEU A 274 -4.10 23.43 -6.84
N VAL A 275 -3.97 22.10 -6.91
CA VAL A 275 -3.97 21.35 -8.16
C VAL A 275 -5.37 20.84 -8.45
N ILE A 276 -5.84 21.08 -9.67
CA ILE A 276 -7.12 20.62 -10.17
C ILE A 276 -6.87 19.57 -11.25
N LEU A 277 -7.36 18.36 -11.02
CA LEU A 277 -7.33 17.29 -12.02
C LEU A 277 -8.73 17.06 -12.55
N ASP A 278 -8.92 17.33 -13.84
CA ASP A 278 -10.18 17.11 -14.53
C ASP A 278 -10.23 15.72 -15.16
N ASN A 279 -11.44 15.19 -15.31
CA ASN A 279 -11.75 13.90 -15.94
C ASN A 279 -10.89 12.72 -15.46
N ILE A 280 -10.68 12.57 -14.15
CA ILE A 280 -9.83 11.51 -13.57
C ILE A 280 -10.28 10.07 -13.92
N HIS A 281 -11.53 9.88 -14.33
CA HIS A 281 -12.09 8.60 -14.75
C HIS A 281 -11.58 8.14 -16.11
N ASP A 282 -11.05 9.04 -16.94
CA ASP A 282 -10.52 8.70 -18.26
C ASP A 282 -9.16 7.98 -18.16
N ASN A 283 -8.37 8.25 -17.11
CA ASN A 283 -7.07 7.60 -16.89
C ASN A 283 -6.79 7.31 -15.40
N ILE A 284 -7.42 6.26 -14.90
CA ILE A 284 -7.45 5.93 -13.46
C ILE A 284 -6.08 5.48 -12.95
N LYS A 285 -5.30 4.77 -13.79
CA LYS A 285 -3.94 4.34 -13.45
C LYS A 285 -3.01 5.53 -13.24
N LEU A 286 -3.07 6.53 -14.12
CA LEU A 286 -2.30 7.76 -13.97
C LEU A 286 -2.77 8.59 -12.78
N PHE A 287 -4.09 8.73 -12.60
CA PHE A 287 -4.67 9.40 -11.45
C PHE A 287 -4.15 8.82 -10.12
N LEU A 288 -4.11 7.50 -9.96
CA LEU A 288 -3.60 6.86 -8.75
C LEU A 288 -2.12 7.18 -8.49
N LYS A 289 -1.29 7.24 -9.54
CA LYS A 289 0.11 7.64 -9.43
C LYS A 289 0.24 9.10 -9.00
N ILE A 290 -0.52 10.00 -9.63
CA ILE A 290 -0.56 11.41 -9.29
C ILE A 290 -1.03 11.59 -7.83
N LYS A 291 -2.12 10.94 -7.42
CA LYS A 291 -2.66 10.97 -6.04
C LYS A 291 -1.62 10.54 -5.01
N ASN A 292 -0.91 9.44 -5.27
CA ASN A 292 0.16 8.94 -4.40
C ASN A 292 1.38 9.88 -4.35
N ARG A 293 1.63 10.66 -5.42
CA ARG A 293 2.66 11.70 -5.38
C ARG A 293 2.19 12.91 -4.57
N LEU A 294 0.97 13.37 -4.81
CA LEU A 294 0.35 14.52 -4.12
C LEU A 294 0.29 14.32 -2.60
N SER A 295 0.02 13.11 -2.11
CA SER A 295 0.00 12.81 -0.67
C SER A 295 1.34 13.04 0.04
N LYS A 296 2.45 13.13 -0.71
CA LYS A 296 3.79 13.42 -0.16
C LYS A 296 4.09 14.93 -0.09
N HIS A 297 3.23 15.79 -0.61
CA HIS A 297 3.49 17.23 -0.76
C HIS A 297 2.45 18.06 0.00
N LYS A 298 2.73 18.40 1.27
CA LYS A 298 1.78 19.08 2.18
C LYS A 298 1.24 20.43 1.67
N TRP A 299 2.03 21.14 0.87
CA TRP A 299 1.69 22.46 0.31
C TRP A 299 0.83 22.40 -0.97
N ILE A 300 0.59 21.19 -1.49
CA ILE A 300 -0.35 20.99 -2.58
C ILE A 300 -1.66 20.47 -1.99
N LYS A 301 -2.74 21.22 -2.19
CA LYS A 301 -4.11 20.73 -2.02
C LYS A 301 -4.64 20.28 -3.37
N SER A 302 -5.59 19.36 -3.39
CA SER A 302 -6.08 18.80 -4.65
C SER A 302 -7.59 18.76 -4.75
N LEU A 303 -8.12 19.24 -5.88
CA LEU A 303 -9.52 19.13 -6.26
C LEU A 303 -9.64 18.23 -7.49
N PHE A 304 -10.36 17.12 -7.36
CA PHE A 304 -10.52 16.16 -8.44
C PHE A 304 -11.93 16.23 -9.03
N LEU A 305 -12.05 16.23 -10.36
CA LEU A 305 -13.34 16.24 -11.05
C LEU A 305 -13.54 14.91 -11.79
N SER A 306 -14.70 14.29 -11.61
CA SER A 306 -15.00 13.00 -12.24
C SER A 306 -16.46 12.85 -12.65
N ARG A 307 -16.73 11.95 -13.60
CA ARG A 307 -18.08 11.52 -13.95
C ARG A 307 -18.65 10.61 -12.86
N TYR A 308 -19.97 10.59 -12.76
CA TYR A 308 -20.71 9.64 -11.93
C TYR A 308 -21.27 8.53 -12.83
N TYR A 309 -20.58 7.39 -12.91
CA TYR A 309 -21.09 6.21 -13.61
C TYR A 309 -21.71 5.26 -12.58
N LYS A 310 -23.03 5.09 -12.62
CA LYS A 310 -23.74 4.06 -11.84
C LYS A 310 -23.82 2.71 -12.58
N THR A 311 -23.48 2.68 -13.87
CA THR A 311 -23.84 1.60 -14.81
C THR A 311 -22.68 0.87 -15.46
N PHE A 312 -21.41 1.20 -15.16
CA PHE A 312 -20.29 0.34 -15.52
C PHE A 312 -19.84 -0.44 -14.29
N ASP A 313 -20.27 -1.70 -14.26
CA ASP A 313 -19.90 -2.81 -13.38
C ASP A 313 -19.30 -2.45 -12.01
N GLU A 314 -20.07 -2.75 -10.95
CA GLU A 314 -19.55 -2.98 -9.58
C GLU A 314 -18.51 -4.14 -9.49
N TYR A 315 -17.99 -4.58 -10.63
CA TYR A 315 -17.04 -5.68 -10.83
C TYR A 315 -15.72 -5.22 -11.47
N ASP A 316 -15.61 -4.00 -12.00
CA ASP A 316 -14.35 -3.49 -12.57
C ASP A 316 -13.39 -3.02 -11.46
N GLU A 317 -12.22 -3.65 -11.35
CA GLU A 317 -11.14 -3.23 -10.43
C GLU A 317 -10.61 -1.82 -10.71
N ASN A 318 -10.92 -1.31 -11.90
CA ASN A 318 -10.61 0.04 -12.33
C ASN A 318 -11.75 1.02 -12.08
N SER A 319 -12.83 0.68 -11.36
CA SER A 319 -13.87 1.68 -11.05
C SER A 319 -13.26 2.88 -10.31
N ILE A 320 -13.49 4.09 -10.82
CA ILE A 320 -13.02 5.32 -10.18
C ILE A 320 -13.59 5.48 -8.76
N TYR A 321 -14.78 4.90 -8.51
CA TYR A 321 -15.46 5.00 -7.22
C TYR A 321 -14.67 4.33 -6.09
N ASP A 322 -14.22 3.08 -6.31
CA ASP A 322 -13.34 2.35 -5.38
C ASP A 322 -12.05 3.15 -5.10
N LYS A 323 -11.53 3.88 -6.09
CA LYS A 323 -10.26 4.61 -5.97
C LYS A 323 -10.40 5.96 -5.25
N ILE A 324 -11.62 6.50 -5.15
CA ILE A 324 -11.92 7.77 -4.47
C ILE A 324 -12.71 7.61 -3.17
N GLU A 325 -13.00 6.38 -2.72
CA GLU A 325 -13.79 6.10 -1.51
C GLU A 325 -13.25 6.82 -0.26
N GLU A 326 -11.93 6.96 -0.15
CA GLU A 326 -11.25 7.65 0.95
C GLU A 326 -11.28 9.20 0.83
N ILE A 327 -11.77 9.74 -0.28
CA ILE A 327 -11.80 11.19 -0.56
C ILE A 327 -13.23 11.71 -0.37
N LYS A 328 -13.38 12.76 0.46
CA LYS A 328 -14.66 13.46 0.58
C LYS A 328 -15.09 14.02 -0.78
N TYR A 329 -16.34 13.79 -1.15
CA TYR A 329 -16.86 14.27 -2.42
C TYR A 329 -18.18 15.04 -2.29
N TYR A 330 -18.46 15.86 -3.29
CA TYR A 330 -19.76 16.47 -3.55
C TYR A 330 -20.28 15.94 -4.88
N ARG A 331 -21.45 15.33 -4.86
CA ARG A 331 -22.13 14.88 -6.07
C ARG A 331 -23.13 15.95 -6.51
N ILE A 332 -22.97 16.40 -7.75
CA ILE A 332 -23.97 17.19 -8.46
C ILE A 332 -25.01 16.19 -8.96
N ASP A 333 -26.14 16.14 -8.29
CA ASP A 333 -27.32 15.47 -8.81
C ASP A 333 -27.99 16.40 -9.81
N LEU A 334 -28.24 15.92 -11.02
CA LEU A 334 -28.89 16.71 -12.07
C LEU A 334 -30.40 16.82 -11.85
N ASN A 335 -31.00 16.01 -10.97
CA ASN A 335 -32.43 16.04 -10.70
C ASN A 335 -32.75 16.82 -9.42
N GLU A 336 -31.87 16.79 -8.42
CA GLU A 336 -31.98 17.69 -7.27
C GLU A 336 -31.58 19.12 -7.69
N ASP A 337 -32.40 20.11 -7.37
CA ASP A 337 -32.14 21.55 -7.61
C ASP A 337 -32.11 22.01 -9.09
N LEU A 338 -32.38 21.13 -10.07
CA LEU A 338 -32.45 21.49 -11.49
C LEU A 338 -33.46 22.60 -11.76
N GLU A 339 -34.60 22.52 -11.07
CA GLU A 339 -35.66 23.49 -11.18
C GLU A 339 -35.24 24.89 -10.73
N GLU A 340 -34.55 24.96 -9.60
CA GLU A 340 -33.98 26.20 -9.08
C GLU A 340 -32.95 26.76 -10.06
N LYS A 341 -32.09 25.90 -10.61
CA LYS A 341 -30.99 26.29 -11.49
C LYS A 341 -31.50 26.85 -12.81
N ILE A 342 -32.40 26.14 -13.49
CA ILE A 342 -33.00 26.58 -14.76
C ILE A 342 -33.82 27.85 -14.53
N SER A 343 -34.64 27.90 -13.47
CA SER A 343 -35.40 29.11 -13.13
C SER A 343 -34.50 30.31 -12.86
N GLY A 344 -33.38 30.10 -12.16
CA GLY A 344 -32.39 31.13 -11.87
C GLY A 344 -31.69 31.67 -13.11
N ILE A 345 -31.28 30.79 -14.04
CA ILE A 345 -30.69 31.19 -15.34
C ILE A 345 -31.69 32.01 -16.15
N ILE A 346 -32.93 31.55 -16.26
CA ILE A 346 -33.99 32.25 -17.01
C ILE A 346 -34.26 33.62 -16.39
N SER A 347 -34.35 33.70 -15.06
CA SER A 347 -34.61 34.97 -14.35
C SER A 347 -33.48 35.96 -14.58
N LYS A 348 -32.21 35.53 -14.44
CA LYS A 348 -31.05 36.37 -14.77
C LYS A 348 -31.06 36.85 -16.21
N LYS A 349 -31.41 35.97 -17.16
CA LYS A 349 -31.51 36.36 -18.58
C LYS A 349 -32.61 37.38 -18.80
N ILE A 350 -33.78 37.22 -18.16
CA ILE A 350 -34.88 38.20 -18.21
C ILE A 350 -34.42 39.54 -17.65
N ASP A 351 -33.75 39.57 -16.50
CA ASP A 351 -33.29 40.81 -15.87
C ASP A 351 -32.30 41.54 -16.79
N LEU A 352 -31.35 40.82 -17.39
CA LEU A 352 -30.41 41.38 -18.38
C LEU A 352 -31.13 41.91 -19.61
N LEU A 353 -32.09 41.16 -20.16
CA LEU A 353 -32.83 41.54 -21.35
C LEU A 353 -33.76 42.74 -21.10
N LYS A 354 -34.35 42.87 -19.91
CA LYS A 354 -35.14 44.05 -19.52
C LYS A 354 -34.28 45.32 -19.44
N ILE A 355 -33.02 45.20 -19.03
CA ILE A 355 -32.08 46.33 -19.02
C ILE A 355 -31.68 46.71 -20.44
N GLN A 356 -31.42 45.71 -21.31
CA GLN A 356 -30.93 45.94 -22.67
C GLN A 356 -32.03 46.33 -23.66
N TYR A 357 -33.25 45.84 -23.47
CA TYR A 357 -34.41 46.00 -24.36
C TYR A 357 -35.66 46.22 -23.50
N ALA A 358 -35.79 47.42 -22.93
CA ALA A 358 -36.86 47.76 -22.00
C ALA A 358 -38.24 47.81 -22.67
N GLU A 359 -38.27 48.01 -23.98
CA GLU A 359 -39.45 48.04 -24.85
C GLU A 359 -40.04 46.65 -25.18
N ILE A 360 -39.30 45.58 -24.88
CA ILE A 360 -39.72 44.20 -25.11
C ILE A 360 -40.20 43.58 -23.80
N ILE A 361 -41.36 42.95 -23.84
CA ILE A 361 -41.93 42.28 -22.67
C ILE A 361 -41.43 40.83 -22.60
N TRP A 362 -40.47 40.58 -21.71
CA TRP A 362 -39.85 39.26 -21.53
C TRP A 362 -40.60 38.40 -20.51
N PHE A 363 -41.39 37.43 -20.99
CA PHE A 363 -42.09 36.44 -20.15
C PHE A 363 -41.65 34.99 -20.42
N LYS A 364 -41.35 34.25 -19.35
CA LYS A 364 -40.92 32.85 -19.45
C LYS A 364 -42.05 31.87 -19.86
N GLY A 365 -43.30 32.13 -19.45
CA GLY A 365 -44.41 31.18 -19.67
C GLY A 365 -44.35 29.94 -18.76
N ASN A 366 -44.88 28.80 -19.23
CA ASN A 366 -44.97 27.56 -18.47
C ASN A 366 -43.61 26.86 -18.31
N TYR A 367 -43.26 26.59 -17.05
CA TYR A 367 -41.98 25.99 -16.70
C TYR A 367 -41.80 24.52 -17.16
N PHE A 368 -42.86 23.71 -17.12
CA PHE A 368 -42.81 22.31 -17.56
C PHE A 368 -42.57 22.20 -19.07
N ASP A 369 -43.14 23.10 -19.86
CA ASP A 369 -42.93 23.14 -21.30
C ASP A 369 -41.49 23.55 -21.64
N ILE A 370 -40.89 24.46 -20.87
CA ILE A 370 -39.45 24.80 -20.99
C ILE A 370 -38.57 23.58 -20.72
N LEU A 371 -38.83 22.84 -19.63
CA LEU A 371 -38.08 21.62 -19.30
C LEU A 371 -38.20 20.58 -20.40
N LYS A 372 -39.42 20.35 -20.89
CA LYS A 372 -39.70 19.40 -21.98
C LYS A 372 -38.95 19.80 -23.25
N ASN A 373 -39.06 21.05 -23.68
CA ASN A 373 -38.47 21.54 -24.92
C ASN A 373 -36.94 21.58 -24.90
N THR A 374 -36.34 21.81 -23.74
CA THR A 374 -34.88 21.80 -23.55
C THR A 374 -34.34 20.42 -23.19
N SER A 375 -35.20 19.41 -23.05
CA SER A 375 -34.87 18.07 -22.56
C SER A 375 -34.10 18.11 -21.22
N SER A 376 -34.41 19.09 -20.36
CA SER A 376 -33.70 19.32 -19.09
C SER A 376 -32.17 19.49 -19.23
N ASN A 377 -31.68 19.91 -20.40
CA ASN A 377 -30.26 20.05 -20.71
C ASN A 377 -29.85 21.53 -20.74
N LEU A 378 -28.87 21.92 -19.90
CA LEU A 378 -28.43 23.32 -19.76
C LEU A 378 -27.82 23.91 -21.04
N LEU A 379 -27.21 23.08 -21.91
CA LEU A 379 -26.69 23.52 -23.20
C LEU A 379 -27.84 23.85 -24.16
N LYS A 380 -28.86 22.98 -24.24
CA LYS A 380 -30.09 23.24 -25.01
C LYS A 380 -30.84 24.46 -24.48
N LEU A 381 -30.90 24.64 -23.15
CA LEU A 381 -31.48 25.83 -22.52
C LEU A 381 -30.79 27.12 -22.96
N ASN A 382 -29.46 27.16 -22.97
CA ASN A 382 -28.71 28.33 -23.41
C ASN A 382 -28.96 28.67 -24.88
N ILE A 383 -29.05 27.66 -25.76
CA ILE A 383 -29.40 27.86 -27.17
C ILE A 383 -30.84 28.37 -27.27
N ALA A 384 -31.78 27.76 -26.56
CA ALA A 384 -33.18 28.19 -26.54
C ALA A 384 -33.32 29.66 -26.11
N LEU A 385 -32.58 30.10 -25.09
CA LEU A 385 -32.58 31.49 -24.64
C LEU A 385 -32.08 32.46 -25.73
N ARG A 386 -31.10 32.05 -26.54
CA ARG A 386 -30.64 32.84 -27.70
C ARG A 386 -31.69 32.89 -28.81
N VAL A 387 -32.34 31.77 -29.12
CA VAL A 387 -33.44 31.71 -30.10
C VAL A 387 -34.58 32.62 -29.66
N TRP A 388 -34.92 32.57 -28.38
CA TRP A 388 -35.96 33.39 -27.77
C TRP A 388 -35.66 34.88 -27.88
N GLU A 389 -34.42 35.27 -27.56
CA GLU A 389 -33.94 36.65 -27.70
C GLU A 389 -34.03 37.11 -29.16
N LYS A 390 -33.48 36.34 -30.11
CA LYS A 390 -33.48 36.70 -31.54
C LYS A 390 -34.90 36.85 -32.09
N ARG A 391 -35.81 35.93 -31.78
CA ARG A 391 -37.19 35.97 -32.29
C ARG A 391 -37.98 37.17 -31.75
N ASN A 392 -37.82 37.50 -30.48
CA ASN A 392 -38.53 38.66 -29.90
C ASN A 392 -37.98 40.01 -30.36
N LYS A 393 -36.69 40.11 -30.72
CA LYS A 393 -36.15 41.31 -31.40
C LYS A 393 -36.83 41.59 -32.75
N ILE A 394 -37.36 40.55 -33.42
CA ILE A 394 -37.97 40.67 -34.74
C ILE A 394 -39.50 40.88 -34.64
N SER A 395 -40.19 40.11 -33.78
CA SER A 395 -41.66 40.06 -33.78
C SER A 395 -42.35 40.30 -32.42
N ASN A 396 -41.58 40.67 -31.38
CA ASN A 396 -42.02 41.13 -30.06
C ASN A 396 -43.26 40.45 -29.44
N ASN A 397 -43.39 39.10 -29.47
CA ASN A 397 -44.64 38.41 -29.08
C ASN A 397 -44.53 36.92 -28.65
N ILE A 398 -43.34 36.38 -28.39
CA ILE A 398 -43.18 34.94 -28.08
C ILE A 398 -42.71 34.74 -26.63
N THR A 399 -43.46 33.97 -25.84
CA THR A 399 -43.05 33.51 -24.50
C THR A 399 -42.00 32.40 -24.59
N PHE A 400 -41.12 32.29 -23.59
CA PHE A 400 -39.96 31.38 -23.69
C PHE A 400 -40.35 29.89 -23.81
N ASP A 401 -41.38 29.47 -23.10
CA ASP A 401 -41.99 28.14 -23.17
C ASP A 401 -42.43 27.71 -24.58
N LYS A 402 -42.71 28.65 -25.49
CA LYS A 402 -43.07 28.35 -26.88
C LYS A 402 -41.87 28.06 -27.78
N ILE A 403 -40.64 28.17 -27.29
CA ILE A 403 -39.44 27.75 -28.03
C ILE A 403 -39.33 26.23 -27.96
N ASN A 404 -39.76 25.57 -29.03
CA ASN A 404 -39.78 24.11 -29.14
C ASN A 404 -38.41 23.53 -29.54
N GLN A 405 -38.24 22.22 -29.36
CA GLN A 405 -36.99 21.52 -29.65
C GLN A 405 -36.51 21.67 -31.10
N ASN A 406 -37.43 21.64 -32.07
CA ASN A 406 -37.07 21.80 -33.49
C ASN A 406 -36.43 23.16 -33.76
N SER A 407 -37.01 24.23 -33.22
CA SER A 407 -36.46 25.59 -33.37
C SER A 407 -35.09 25.78 -32.71
N ILE A 408 -34.81 25.05 -31.61
CA ILE A 408 -33.50 25.03 -30.95
C ILE A 408 -32.47 24.39 -31.87
N LEU A 409 -32.82 23.23 -32.45
CA LEU A 409 -31.95 22.45 -33.33
C LEU A 409 -31.67 23.17 -34.66
N GLU A 410 -32.68 23.78 -35.27
CA GLU A 410 -32.57 24.58 -36.51
C GLU A 410 -31.68 25.81 -36.30
N ASN A 411 -31.92 26.61 -35.26
CA ASN A 411 -31.06 27.78 -35.01
C ASN A 411 -29.63 27.37 -34.66
N PHE A 412 -29.42 26.25 -33.95
CA PHE A 412 -28.07 25.74 -33.72
C PHE A 412 -27.38 25.38 -35.04
N TYR A 413 -28.10 24.74 -35.97
CA TYR A 413 -27.61 24.41 -37.29
C TYR A 413 -27.16 25.65 -38.08
N ASP A 414 -27.99 26.68 -38.10
CA ASP A 414 -27.73 27.92 -38.84
C ASP A 414 -26.63 28.77 -38.18
N GLU A 415 -26.68 28.96 -36.87
CA GLU A 415 -25.71 29.78 -36.11
C GLU A 415 -24.29 29.21 -36.23
N HIS A 416 -24.15 27.89 -36.25
CA HIS A 416 -22.87 27.22 -36.42
C HIS A 416 -22.49 26.99 -37.89
N LYS A 417 -23.31 27.45 -38.85
CA LYS A 417 -23.13 27.26 -40.30
C LYS A 417 -22.82 25.80 -40.64
N LEU A 418 -23.58 24.88 -40.05
CA LEU A 418 -23.35 23.44 -40.21
C LEU A 418 -23.61 22.98 -41.66
N ASN A 419 -24.37 23.75 -42.44
CA ASN A 419 -24.53 23.56 -43.89
C ASN A 419 -23.20 23.56 -44.67
N GLU A 420 -22.17 24.28 -44.21
CA GLU A 420 -20.84 24.30 -44.84
C GLU A 420 -20.10 22.96 -44.72
N PHE A 421 -20.58 22.04 -43.86
CA PHE A 421 -19.93 20.78 -43.51
C PHE A 421 -20.74 19.53 -43.83
N LYS A 422 -21.80 19.67 -44.65
CA LYS A 422 -22.77 18.61 -44.99
C LYS A 422 -22.08 17.42 -45.68
N SER A 423 -21.58 16.48 -44.87
CA SER A 423 -20.81 15.33 -45.32
C SER A 423 -21.02 14.15 -44.39
N ASP A 424 -21.03 12.95 -44.97
CA ASP A 424 -21.08 11.68 -44.23
C ASP A 424 -19.98 11.59 -43.17
N SER A 425 -18.85 12.29 -43.36
CA SER A 425 -17.74 12.30 -42.41
C SER A 425 -18.13 12.95 -41.08
N LEU A 426 -18.74 14.14 -41.10
CA LEU A 426 -19.16 14.80 -39.86
C LEU A 426 -20.25 14.00 -39.15
N TYR A 427 -21.16 13.38 -39.91
CA TYR A 427 -22.16 12.47 -39.36
C TYR A 427 -21.55 11.27 -38.66
N THR A 428 -20.61 10.57 -39.31
CA THR A 428 -19.88 9.44 -38.74
C THR A 428 -19.15 9.85 -37.47
N TYR A 429 -18.38 10.94 -37.49
CA TYR A 429 -17.62 11.40 -36.32
C TYR A 429 -18.53 11.76 -35.15
N SER A 430 -19.63 12.47 -35.43
CA SER A 430 -20.61 12.86 -34.40
C SER A 430 -21.30 11.63 -33.81
N LEU A 431 -21.63 10.63 -34.64
CA LEU A 431 -22.24 9.36 -34.22
C LEU A 431 -21.29 8.50 -33.38
N LEU A 432 -20.00 8.50 -33.69
CA LEU A 432 -18.97 7.83 -32.87
C LEU A 432 -18.82 8.55 -31.52
N TYR A 433 -18.63 9.86 -31.53
CA TYR A 433 -18.29 10.60 -30.31
C TYR A 433 -19.49 10.87 -29.40
N LYS A 434 -20.73 10.90 -29.93
CA LYS A 434 -21.94 10.88 -29.07
C LYS A 434 -21.98 9.60 -28.21
N ASN A 435 -21.25 8.55 -28.59
CA ASN A 435 -21.08 7.29 -27.86
C ASN A 435 -19.72 7.21 -27.12
N ASP A 436 -19.03 8.33 -26.92
CA ASP A 436 -17.69 8.42 -26.31
C ASP A 436 -16.63 7.56 -27.05
N ILE A 437 -16.72 7.47 -28.39
CA ILE A 437 -15.74 6.76 -29.23
C ILE A 437 -14.88 7.79 -29.97
N PRO A 438 -13.59 7.96 -29.60
CA PRO A 438 -12.61 8.68 -30.41
C PRO A 438 -12.50 8.11 -31.82
N PHE A 439 -12.26 8.96 -32.81
CA PHE A 439 -12.30 8.58 -34.21
C PHE A 439 -11.05 9.04 -34.97
N ILE A 440 -10.70 8.33 -36.04
CA ILE A 440 -9.65 8.71 -36.97
C ILE A 440 -10.33 9.35 -38.18
N LEU A 441 -9.73 10.41 -38.73
CA LEU A 441 -10.31 11.11 -39.87
C LEU A 441 -10.24 10.29 -41.16
N LEU A 442 -11.37 10.16 -41.84
CA LEU A 442 -11.51 9.42 -43.10
C LEU A 442 -10.57 9.99 -44.18
N LYS A 443 -9.77 9.11 -44.79
CA LYS A 443 -8.89 9.44 -45.93
C LYS A 443 -9.76 9.90 -47.12
N GLY A 444 -9.33 10.97 -47.80
CA GLY A 444 -10.04 11.56 -48.96
C GLY A 444 -10.98 12.73 -48.63
N GLN A 445 -11.09 13.15 -47.36
CA GLN A 445 -11.97 14.22 -46.90
C GLN A 445 -11.19 15.41 -46.32
N LYS A 446 -9.99 15.67 -46.85
CA LYS A 446 -8.99 16.60 -46.27
C LYS A 446 -9.54 18.01 -46.09
N GLU A 447 -10.20 18.56 -47.10
CA GLU A 447 -10.74 19.93 -47.05
C GLU A 447 -11.77 20.11 -45.91
N ILE A 448 -12.70 19.16 -45.75
CA ILE A 448 -13.71 19.19 -44.68
C ILE A 448 -13.04 18.98 -43.32
N ASN A 449 -12.14 18.00 -43.23
CA ASN A 449 -11.41 17.69 -42.00
C ASN A 449 -10.57 18.88 -41.50
N ASP A 450 -9.92 19.62 -42.40
CA ASP A 450 -9.11 20.79 -42.05
C ASP A 450 -10.01 21.97 -41.63
N LYS A 451 -11.12 22.23 -42.34
CA LYS A 451 -12.11 23.23 -41.90
C LYS A 451 -12.74 22.90 -40.53
N LEU A 452 -13.02 21.62 -40.24
CA LEU A 452 -13.56 21.20 -38.94
C LEU A 452 -12.56 21.46 -37.79
N LYS A 453 -11.25 21.30 -38.04
CA LYS A 453 -10.20 21.63 -37.07
C LYS A 453 -10.01 23.14 -36.93
N GLU A 454 -9.98 23.87 -38.03
CA GLU A 454 -9.85 25.34 -38.04
C GLU A 454 -10.97 26.01 -37.25
N LYS A 455 -12.21 25.51 -37.37
CA LYS A 455 -13.35 26.00 -36.58
C LYS A 455 -13.40 25.44 -35.15
N GLY A 456 -12.45 24.60 -34.74
CA GLY A 456 -12.43 23.99 -33.41
C GLY A 456 -13.61 23.07 -33.10
N ILE A 457 -14.29 22.56 -34.14
CA ILE A 457 -15.42 21.62 -33.98
C ILE A 457 -14.89 20.25 -33.52
N ILE A 458 -13.76 19.84 -34.07
CA ILE A 458 -13.03 18.64 -33.69
C ILE A 458 -11.62 19.02 -33.24
N LEU A 459 -11.11 18.27 -32.26
CA LEU A 459 -9.79 18.42 -31.68
C LEU A 459 -8.98 17.14 -31.94
N LYS A 460 -7.66 17.27 -32.05
CA LYS A 460 -6.74 16.13 -32.19
C LYS A 460 -6.09 15.85 -30.84
N TYR A 461 -5.92 14.58 -30.49
CA TYR A 461 -5.06 14.23 -29.36
C TYR A 461 -3.58 14.48 -29.69
N SER A 462 -2.86 15.09 -28.76
CA SER A 462 -1.45 15.49 -28.89
C SER A 462 -0.52 14.37 -29.39
N SER A 463 -0.76 13.14 -28.93
CA SER A 463 0.10 11.97 -29.10
C SER A 463 -0.47 10.86 -29.98
N SER A 464 -1.60 11.08 -30.68
CA SER A 464 -2.21 10.04 -31.53
C SER A 464 -2.92 10.58 -32.76
N ASP A 465 -3.23 9.71 -33.72
CA ASP A 465 -4.03 10.05 -34.91
C ASP A 465 -5.55 10.13 -34.64
N TYR A 466 -5.97 9.95 -33.39
CA TYR A 466 -7.36 10.07 -32.99
C TYR A 466 -7.77 11.54 -32.76
N HIS A 467 -9.04 11.78 -33.04
CA HIS A 467 -9.75 13.04 -32.89
C HIS A 467 -10.98 12.84 -32.01
N TYR A 468 -11.46 13.96 -31.47
CA TYR A 468 -12.59 14.01 -30.55
C TYR A 468 -13.36 15.33 -30.69
N PHE A 469 -14.60 15.38 -30.20
CA PHE A 469 -15.30 16.66 -30.04
C PHE A 469 -15.04 17.22 -28.65
N PRO A 470 -15.08 18.54 -28.45
CA PRO A 470 -14.93 19.15 -27.14
C PRO A 470 -15.85 18.56 -26.05
N HIS A 471 -17.03 18.06 -26.44
CA HIS A 471 -17.93 17.36 -25.54
C HIS A 471 -18.87 16.37 -26.27
N LYS A 472 -19.24 15.26 -25.62
CA LYS A 472 -20.20 14.27 -26.16
C LYS A 472 -21.59 14.86 -26.47
N GLU A 473 -22.14 15.66 -25.55
CA GLU A 473 -23.40 16.38 -25.79
C GLU A 473 -23.31 17.39 -26.95
N TYR A 474 -22.13 17.95 -27.20
CA TYR A 474 -21.92 18.84 -28.35
C TYR A 474 -21.93 18.03 -29.67
N ALA A 475 -21.26 16.88 -29.70
CA ALA A 475 -21.37 15.94 -30.82
C ALA A 475 -22.80 15.46 -31.04
N LYS A 476 -23.55 15.18 -29.95
CA LYS A 476 -24.97 14.82 -30.01
C LYS A 476 -25.83 15.95 -30.57
N LEU A 477 -25.62 17.20 -30.15
CA LEU A 477 -26.36 18.34 -30.70
C LEU A 477 -26.10 18.55 -32.19
N ILE A 478 -24.85 18.44 -32.63
CA ILE A 478 -24.51 18.47 -34.05
C ILE A 478 -25.30 17.37 -34.77
N PHE A 479 -25.23 16.14 -34.28
CA PHE A 479 -25.94 15.00 -34.86
C PHE A 479 -27.47 15.21 -34.94
N ASP A 480 -28.08 15.64 -33.83
CA ASP A 480 -29.53 15.88 -33.72
C ASP A 480 -29.97 17.04 -34.62
N SER A 481 -29.22 18.15 -34.66
CA SER A 481 -29.51 19.31 -35.51
C SER A 481 -29.45 18.97 -36.99
N PHE A 482 -28.41 18.23 -37.39
CA PHE A 482 -28.32 17.77 -38.77
C PHE A 482 -29.44 16.77 -39.12
N SER A 483 -29.83 15.88 -38.19
CA SER A 483 -30.90 14.90 -38.41
C SER A 483 -32.25 15.60 -38.58
N GLN A 484 -32.50 16.65 -37.78
CA GLN A 484 -33.72 17.46 -37.85
C GLN A 484 -33.83 18.26 -39.15
N VAL A 485 -32.73 18.87 -39.61
CA VAL A 485 -32.77 19.73 -40.82
C VAL A 485 -32.75 18.91 -42.11
N ASN A 486 -32.14 17.72 -42.10
CA ASN A 486 -31.94 16.92 -43.31
C ASN A 486 -32.83 15.68 -43.43
N ASN A 487 -33.70 15.38 -42.46
CA ASN A 487 -34.73 14.31 -42.45
C ASN A 487 -34.36 12.88 -42.95
N ASP A 488 -33.11 12.59 -43.30
CA ASP A 488 -32.71 11.40 -44.08
C ASP A 488 -31.82 10.41 -43.31
N ILE A 489 -31.77 10.46 -41.97
CA ILE A 489 -30.85 9.63 -41.17
C ILE A 489 -31.62 8.65 -40.30
N ASP A 490 -32.11 7.61 -40.95
CA ASP A 490 -32.70 6.44 -40.32
C ASP A 490 -31.62 5.48 -39.78
N LEU A 491 -32.06 4.40 -39.14
CA LEU A 491 -31.16 3.36 -38.64
C LEU A 491 -30.32 2.72 -39.76
N ALA A 492 -30.85 2.61 -40.99
CA ALA A 492 -30.11 2.06 -42.13
C ALA A 492 -28.92 2.94 -42.49
N LYS A 493 -29.12 4.25 -42.62
CA LYS A 493 -28.04 5.19 -42.92
C LYS A 493 -27.01 5.26 -41.78
N LYS A 494 -27.45 5.26 -40.51
CA LYS A 494 -26.55 5.24 -39.33
C LYS A 494 -25.63 4.02 -39.35
N SER A 495 -26.19 2.83 -39.58
CA SER A 495 -25.40 1.60 -39.69
C SER A 495 -24.47 1.62 -40.88
N GLU A 496 -24.93 2.11 -42.03
CA GLU A 496 -24.09 2.25 -43.24
C GLU A 496 -22.85 3.13 -42.96
N LEU A 497 -23.03 4.28 -42.30
CA LEU A 497 -21.95 5.19 -41.94
C LEU A 497 -20.87 4.53 -41.07
N ILE A 498 -21.27 3.73 -40.08
CA ILE A 498 -20.33 3.02 -39.19
C ILE A 498 -19.65 1.85 -39.90
N ILE A 499 -20.39 1.07 -40.70
CA ILE A 499 -19.83 -0.04 -41.49
C ILE A 499 -18.82 0.49 -42.51
N ASN A 500 -19.15 1.57 -43.22
CA ASN A 500 -18.25 2.24 -44.17
C ASN A 500 -17.00 2.80 -43.47
N TYR A 501 -17.14 3.29 -42.24
CA TYR A 501 -16.01 3.74 -41.43
C TYR A 501 -15.08 2.58 -41.08
N ILE A 502 -15.61 1.49 -40.49
CA ILE A 502 -14.82 0.32 -40.08
C ILE A 502 -14.07 -0.28 -41.28
N THR A 503 -14.75 -0.47 -42.40
CA THR A 503 -14.18 -1.10 -43.61
C THR A 503 -13.08 -0.27 -44.27
N LYS A 504 -13.11 1.07 -44.15
CA LYS A 504 -12.07 1.94 -44.71
C LYS A 504 -10.76 1.92 -43.94
N PHE A 505 -10.80 1.60 -42.65
CA PHE A 505 -9.62 1.65 -41.78
C PHE A 505 -8.97 0.30 -41.54
N ASN A 506 -9.65 -0.83 -41.71
CA ASN A 506 -9.05 -2.14 -41.46
C ASN A 506 -8.07 -2.57 -42.58
N ARG A 507 -6.84 -2.02 -42.57
CA ARG A 507 -5.73 -2.35 -43.49
C ARG A 507 -4.42 -2.51 -42.69
N GLN A 508 -3.40 -3.16 -43.27
CA GLN A 508 -2.14 -3.54 -42.60
C GLN A 508 -1.41 -2.44 -41.81
N GLU A 509 -1.65 -1.15 -42.11
CA GLU A 509 -1.00 0.00 -41.44
C GLU A 509 -1.74 0.50 -40.19
N TYR A 510 -3.06 0.26 -40.06
CA TYR A 510 -3.88 0.75 -38.94
C TYR A 510 -5.04 -0.24 -38.69
N SER A 511 -5.17 -0.81 -37.49
CA SER A 511 -6.34 -1.64 -37.12
C SER A 511 -7.22 -0.91 -36.11
N LEU A 512 -8.52 -0.78 -36.42
CA LEU A 512 -9.51 -0.32 -35.45
C LEU A 512 -9.81 -1.45 -34.47
N ASN A 513 -9.87 -1.14 -33.17
CA ASN A 513 -10.38 -2.10 -32.19
C ASN A 513 -11.90 -2.21 -32.31
N ILE A 514 -12.36 -3.15 -33.12
CA ILE A 514 -13.77 -3.35 -33.41
C ILE A 514 -14.57 -3.80 -32.17
N HIS A 515 -13.95 -4.60 -31.29
CA HIS A 515 -14.58 -5.10 -30.07
C HIS A 515 -14.88 -3.97 -29.08
N LEU A 516 -13.96 -3.00 -28.95
CA LEU A 516 -14.18 -1.79 -28.16
C LEU A 516 -15.33 -0.95 -28.72
N LEU A 517 -15.41 -0.81 -30.05
CA LEU A 517 -16.48 -0.07 -30.73
C LEU A 517 -17.84 -0.73 -30.48
N LEU A 518 -17.94 -2.06 -30.68
CA LEU A 518 -19.16 -2.84 -30.40
C LEU A 518 -19.61 -2.66 -28.95
N ASN A 519 -18.69 -2.79 -28.00
CA ASN A 519 -18.99 -2.64 -26.58
C ASN A 519 -19.50 -1.21 -26.25
N LYS A 520 -18.87 -0.16 -26.80
CA LYS A 520 -19.28 1.23 -26.57
C LYS A 520 -20.66 1.54 -27.12
N PHE A 521 -20.98 1.09 -28.34
CA PHE A 521 -22.34 1.24 -28.88
C PHE A 521 -23.37 0.46 -28.05
N PHE A 522 -23.04 -0.77 -27.66
CA PHE A 522 -23.93 -1.63 -26.90
C PHE A 522 -24.23 -1.13 -25.48
N SER A 523 -23.26 -0.49 -24.83
CA SER A 523 -23.38 0.02 -23.46
C SER A 523 -24.32 1.22 -23.29
N SER A 524 -24.89 1.75 -24.37
CA SER A 524 -25.70 2.97 -24.34
C SER A 524 -27.14 2.76 -23.82
N GLU A 525 -27.60 1.51 -23.64
CA GLU A 525 -28.97 1.11 -23.25
C GLU A 525 -30.11 1.64 -24.16
N ILE A 526 -29.77 2.27 -25.29
CA ILE A 526 -30.73 2.79 -26.26
C ILE A 526 -30.99 1.71 -27.32
N SER A 527 -32.27 1.48 -27.65
CA SER A 527 -32.70 0.46 -28.61
C SER A 527 -32.12 0.67 -30.01
N GLU A 528 -31.95 1.92 -30.43
CA GLU A 528 -31.41 2.27 -31.74
C GLU A 528 -29.92 1.90 -31.90
N GLU A 529 -29.07 2.21 -30.92
CA GLU A 529 -27.65 1.83 -30.92
C GLU A 529 -27.46 0.30 -30.86
N THR A 530 -28.36 -0.42 -30.18
CA THR A 530 -28.38 -1.90 -30.23
C THR A 530 -28.69 -2.40 -31.65
N GLY A 531 -29.62 -1.75 -32.35
CA GLY A 531 -29.89 -1.99 -33.77
C GLY A 531 -28.69 -1.74 -34.68
N ILE A 532 -27.83 -0.75 -34.36
CA ILE A 532 -26.58 -0.52 -35.09
C ILE A 532 -25.62 -1.70 -34.90
N VAL A 533 -25.45 -2.18 -33.67
CA VAL A 533 -24.59 -3.34 -33.35
C VAL A 533 -25.04 -4.59 -34.11
N ILE A 534 -26.34 -4.86 -34.18
CA ILE A 534 -26.90 -5.98 -34.93
C ILE A 534 -26.52 -5.89 -36.42
N LYS A 535 -26.78 -4.75 -37.07
CA LYS A 535 -26.42 -4.55 -38.49
C LYS A 535 -24.91 -4.63 -38.75
N ILE A 536 -24.08 -4.23 -37.79
CA ILE A 536 -22.62 -4.38 -37.86
C ILE A 536 -22.23 -5.88 -37.85
N LEU A 537 -22.81 -6.66 -36.95
CA LEU A 537 -22.52 -8.10 -36.80
C LEU A 537 -23.07 -8.94 -37.98
N GLU A 538 -24.14 -8.48 -38.63
CA GLU A 538 -24.69 -9.13 -39.83
C GLU A 538 -23.84 -8.90 -41.09
N ASN A 539 -23.05 -7.81 -41.13
CA ASN A 539 -22.26 -7.44 -42.29
C ASN A 539 -21.09 -8.42 -42.57
N GLU A 540 -21.03 -8.99 -43.77
CA GLU A 540 -20.04 -10.01 -44.13
C GLU A 540 -18.59 -9.55 -44.08
N LYS A 541 -18.30 -8.30 -44.47
CA LYS A 541 -16.94 -7.76 -44.40
C LYS A 541 -16.49 -7.64 -42.95
N ILE A 542 -17.38 -7.20 -42.07
CA ILE A 542 -17.08 -7.06 -40.64
C ILE A 542 -16.96 -8.41 -39.95
N GLU A 543 -17.80 -9.38 -40.31
CA GLU A 543 -17.67 -10.77 -39.86
C GLU A 543 -16.24 -11.29 -40.12
N GLN A 544 -15.70 -11.08 -41.32
CA GLN A 544 -14.32 -11.45 -41.65
C GLN A 544 -13.29 -10.72 -40.76
N ILE A 545 -13.46 -9.42 -40.52
CA ILE A 545 -12.59 -8.64 -39.62
C ILE A 545 -12.60 -9.22 -38.20
N ILE A 546 -13.77 -9.60 -37.68
CA ILE A 546 -13.90 -10.23 -36.38
C ILE A 546 -13.19 -11.60 -36.39
N ILE A 547 -13.40 -12.44 -37.40
CA ILE A 547 -12.73 -13.74 -37.53
C ILE A 547 -11.19 -13.57 -37.58
N GLU A 548 -10.68 -12.61 -38.35
CA GLU A 548 -9.26 -12.28 -38.43
C GLU A 548 -8.70 -11.77 -37.09
N SER A 549 -9.49 -11.05 -36.28
CA SER A 549 -9.05 -10.61 -34.96
C SER A 549 -8.75 -11.80 -34.03
N PHE A 550 -9.53 -12.87 -34.13
CA PHE A 550 -9.32 -14.11 -33.35
C PHE A 550 -8.05 -14.87 -33.76
N SER A 551 -7.50 -14.63 -34.96
CA SER A 551 -6.24 -15.24 -35.42
C SER A 551 -5.00 -14.38 -35.16
N SER A 552 -5.15 -13.08 -34.85
CA SER A 552 -4.06 -12.08 -34.83
C SER A 552 -3.70 -11.52 -33.43
N ASN A 553 -3.94 -12.29 -32.35
CA ASN A 553 -3.82 -11.93 -30.91
C ASN A 553 -5.00 -11.09 -30.36
N ILE A 554 -6.22 -11.64 -30.39
CA ILE A 554 -7.36 -11.12 -29.61
C ILE A 554 -7.08 -11.18 -28.11
N LYS A 555 -7.54 -10.17 -27.36
CA LYS A 555 -7.42 -10.12 -25.90
C LYS A 555 -8.64 -10.76 -25.23
N GLU A 556 -8.44 -11.33 -24.06
CA GLU A 556 -9.49 -12.03 -23.30
C GLU A 556 -10.73 -11.14 -23.02
N PHE A 557 -10.53 -9.87 -22.65
CA PHE A 557 -11.65 -8.96 -22.40
C PHE A 557 -12.50 -8.68 -23.65
N GLU A 558 -11.91 -8.76 -24.85
CA GLU A 558 -12.61 -8.54 -26.12
C GLU A 558 -13.55 -9.71 -26.41
N VAL A 559 -13.08 -10.94 -26.17
CA VAL A 559 -13.90 -12.16 -26.24
C VAL A 559 -15.05 -12.11 -25.22
N ASN A 560 -14.75 -11.74 -23.97
CA ASN A 560 -15.76 -11.63 -22.91
C ASN A 560 -16.85 -10.61 -23.24
N SER A 561 -16.44 -9.46 -23.81
CA SER A 561 -17.37 -8.42 -24.27
C SER A 561 -18.26 -8.95 -25.38
N LEU A 562 -17.68 -9.64 -26.37
CA LEU A 562 -18.43 -10.22 -27.48
C LEU A 562 -19.44 -11.29 -27.03
N ILE A 563 -19.06 -12.20 -26.12
CA ILE A 563 -19.98 -13.19 -25.54
C ILE A 563 -21.18 -12.50 -24.90
N SER A 564 -20.92 -11.46 -24.10
CA SER A 564 -21.96 -10.71 -23.40
C SER A 564 -22.90 -9.96 -24.35
N ILE A 565 -22.35 -9.35 -25.41
CA ILE A 565 -23.13 -8.69 -26.47
C ILE A 565 -24.01 -9.72 -27.18
N LEU A 566 -23.43 -10.82 -27.67
CA LEU A 566 -24.15 -11.87 -28.39
C LEU A 566 -25.26 -12.48 -27.53
N PHE A 567 -25.01 -12.71 -26.25
CA PHE A 567 -26.02 -13.22 -25.34
C PHE A 567 -27.24 -12.31 -25.25
N LYS A 568 -27.04 -10.99 -25.12
CA LYS A 568 -28.16 -10.06 -24.99
C LYS A 568 -28.95 -9.85 -26.29
N ILE A 569 -28.35 -10.11 -27.45
CA ILE A 569 -28.99 -9.92 -28.77
C ILE A 569 -29.26 -11.23 -29.51
N CYS A 570 -29.09 -12.39 -28.86
CA CYS A 570 -29.15 -13.70 -29.49
C CYS A 570 -30.50 -13.99 -30.17
N THR A 571 -31.58 -13.37 -29.69
CA THR A 571 -32.93 -13.48 -30.26
C THR A 571 -33.17 -12.58 -31.48
N GLN A 572 -32.24 -11.66 -31.79
CA GLN A 572 -32.40 -10.61 -32.81
C GLN A 572 -31.41 -10.73 -33.97
N ILE A 573 -30.40 -11.62 -33.87
CA ILE A 573 -29.44 -11.91 -34.93
C ILE A 573 -29.84 -13.18 -35.67
N ASP A 574 -29.57 -13.23 -36.97
CA ASP A 574 -29.73 -14.43 -37.78
C ASP A 574 -29.01 -15.66 -37.18
N ASN A 575 -29.72 -16.80 -37.09
CA ASN A 575 -29.21 -18.00 -36.44
C ASN A 575 -27.93 -18.54 -37.08
N LEU A 576 -27.75 -18.42 -38.41
CA LEU A 576 -26.52 -18.88 -39.08
C LEU A 576 -25.34 -17.98 -38.70
N LYS A 577 -25.54 -16.67 -38.59
CA LYS A 577 -24.51 -15.72 -38.13
C LYS A 577 -24.15 -15.96 -36.66
N LEU A 578 -25.16 -16.11 -35.80
CA LEU A 578 -24.95 -16.42 -34.39
C LEU A 578 -24.16 -17.72 -34.21
N LEU A 579 -24.50 -18.77 -34.98
CA LEU A 579 -23.78 -20.04 -35.00
C LEU A 579 -22.30 -19.89 -35.38
N LYS A 580 -21.98 -19.05 -36.38
CA LYS A 580 -20.59 -18.81 -36.77
C LYS A 580 -19.78 -18.14 -35.66
N PHE A 581 -20.31 -17.08 -35.04
CA PHE A 581 -19.63 -16.41 -33.93
C PHE A 581 -19.49 -17.32 -32.71
N TYR A 582 -20.52 -18.10 -32.41
CA TYR A 582 -20.48 -19.12 -31.36
C TYR A 582 -19.34 -20.13 -31.61
N ASN A 583 -19.26 -20.71 -32.81
CA ASN A 583 -18.19 -21.66 -33.16
C ASN A 583 -16.79 -21.04 -33.11
N LEU A 584 -16.65 -19.77 -33.49
CA LEU A 584 -15.40 -19.02 -33.37
C LEU A 584 -14.97 -18.89 -31.90
N ILE A 585 -15.91 -18.54 -31.01
CA ILE A 585 -15.67 -18.45 -29.57
C ILE A 585 -15.32 -19.81 -28.97
N ILE A 586 -16.05 -20.87 -29.33
CA ILE A 586 -15.75 -22.23 -28.86
C ILE A 586 -14.35 -22.68 -29.31
N THR A 587 -13.95 -22.35 -30.54
CA THR A 587 -12.61 -22.65 -31.06
C THR A 587 -11.52 -21.92 -30.25
N TYR A 588 -11.76 -20.67 -29.88
CA TYR A 588 -10.87 -19.91 -29.00
C TYR A 588 -10.78 -20.53 -27.60
N LEU A 589 -11.91 -20.89 -27.00
CA LEU A 589 -11.98 -21.47 -25.66
C LEU A 589 -11.40 -22.89 -25.58
N ASN A 590 -11.35 -23.62 -26.69
CA ASN A 590 -10.63 -24.90 -26.76
C ASN A 590 -9.12 -24.73 -26.49
N ARG A 591 -8.55 -23.58 -26.86
CA ARG A 591 -7.14 -23.22 -26.57
C ARG A 591 -7.01 -22.45 -25.25
N ASN A 592 -8.01 -21.66 -24.89
CA ASN A 592 -8.05 -20.78 -23.72
C ASN A 592 -9.21 -21.17 -22.81
N LYS A 593 -9.04 -22.28 -22.09
CA LYS A 593 -10.12 -22.88 -21.29
C LYS A 593 -10.57 -21.97 -20.15
N LEU A 594 -11.87 -21.99 -19.89
CA LEU A 594 -12.53 -21.27 -18.79
C LEU A 594 -12.20 -21.89 -17.44
N ASN A 595 -12.01 -21.03 -16.44
CA ASN A 595 -11.86 -21.37 -15.05
C ASN A 595 -13.17 -21.00 -14.32
N LEU A 596 -14.11 -21.93 -14.23
CA LEU A 596 -15.48 -21.66 -13.74
C LEU A 596 -15.56 -21.25 -12.26
N PHE A 597 -14.47 -21.42 -11.51
CA PHE A 597 -14.33 -20.86 -10.17
C PHE A 597 -14.07 -19.34 -10.18
N LEU A 598 -13.83 -18.73 -11.34
CA LEU A 598 -13.76 -17.28 -11.51
C LEU A 598 -15.13 -16.74 -11.96
N TYR A 599 -15.53 -15.60 -11.40
CA TYR A 599 -16.83 -15.01 -11.66
C TYR A 599 -17.06 -14.71 -13.15
N GLN A 600 -16.12 -14.04 -13.82
CA GLN A 600 -16.27 -13.66 -15.23
C GLN A 600 -16.37 -14.88 -16.16
N ASP A 601 -15.52 -15.88 -15.95
CA ASP A 601 -15.53 -17.11 -16.74
C ASP A 601 -16.82 -17.90 -16.53
N TYR A 602 -17.35 -17.91 -15.31
CA TYR A 602 -18.67 -18.48 -15.03
C TYR A 602 -19.80 -17.73 -15.74
N MET A 603 -19.77 -16.39 -15.75
CA MET A 603 -20.76 -15.60 -16.49
C MET A 603 -20.70 -15.87 -17.99
N ASN A 604 -19.49 -15.95 -18.56
CA ASN A 604 -19.30 -16.32 -19.97
C ASN A 604 -19.87 -17.72 -20.26
N TYR A 605 -19.58 -18.69 -19.38
CA TYR A 605 -20.11 -20.04 -19.49
C TYR A 605 -21.65 -20.06 -19.45
N SER A 606 -22.27 -19.35 -18.51
CA SER A 606 -23.73 -19.25 -18.39
C SER A 606 -24.36 -18.57 -19.61
N ASN A 607 -23.74 -17.51 -20.14
CA ASN A 607 -24.18 -16.83 -21.36
C ASN A 607 -24.09 -17.77 -22.58
N LEU A 608 -23.02 -18.55 -22.68
CA LEU A 608 -22.83 -19.51 -23.78
C LEU A 608 -23.83 -20.66 -23.71
N ILE A 609 -24.21 -21.15 -22.53
CA ILE A 609 -25.29 -22.13 -22.38
C ILE A 609 -26.58 -21.59 -22.99
N GLN A 610 -27.00 -20.39 -22.60
CA GLN A 610 -28.24 -19.80 -23.08
C GLN A 610 -28.23 -19.54 -24.60
N ILE A 611 -27.08 -19.12 -25.15
CA ILE A 611 -26.91 -19.02 -26.61
C ILE A 611 -27.04 -20.40 -27.28
N SER A 612 -26.42 -21.43 -26.70
CA SER A 612 -26.40 -22.80 -27.22
C SER A 612 -27.78 -23.44 -27.26
N GLU A 613 -28.61 -23.20 -26.23
CA GLU A 613 -30.00 -23.61 -26.14
C GLU A 613 -30.83 -22.99 -27.28
N LEU A 614 -30.63 -21.69 -27.54
CA LEU A 614 -31.34 -20.97 -28.60
C LEU A 614 -30.98 -21.48 -30.01
N ILE A 615 -29.71 -21.79 -30.27
CA ILE A 615 -29.26 -22.36 -31.55
C ILE A 615 -29.42 -23.90 -31.62
N SER A 616 -29.96 -24.53 -30.57
CA SER A 616 -30.19 -25.98 -30.49
C SER A 616 -28.91 -26.83 -30.66
N ILE A 617 -27.81 -26.40 -30.03
CA ILE A 617 -26.52 -27.12 -30.04
C ILE A 617 -26.07 -27.35 -28.60
N GLU A 618 -25.50 -28.52 -28.34
CA GLU A 618 -24.91 -28.82 -27.04
C GLU A 618 -23.58 -28.08 -26.85
N LEU A 619 -23.42 -27.35 -25.74
CA LEU A 619 -22.16 -26.72 -25.36
C LEU A 619 -21.12 -27.79 -25.02
N PRO A 620 -19.98 -27.87 -25.73
CA PRO A 620 -18.99 -28.93 -25.50
C PRO A 620 -18.16 -28.66 -24.24
N PHE A 621 -18.74 -28.93 -23.07
CA PHE A 621 -18.20 -28.62 -21.75
C PHE A 621 -16.73 -29.04 -21.56
N GLU A 622 -16.39 -30.27 -21.95
CA GLU A 622 -15.03 -30.84 -21.82
C GLU A 622 -13.98 -30.15 -22.69
N LYS A 623 -14.40 -29.52 -23.80
CA LYS A 623 -13.50 -28.77 -24.68
C LYS A 623 -13.16 -27.40 -24.11
N ILE A 624 -14.12 -26.76 -23.45
CA ILE A 624 -13.98 -25.37 -22.99
C ILE A 624 -13.53 -25.23 -21.53
N THR A 625 -13.50 -26.32 -20.75
CA THR A 625 -13.10 -26.30 -19.32
C THR A 625 -12.11 -27.41 -18.99
N ASN A 626 -11.40 -27.27 -17.85
CA ASN A 626 -10.50 -28.29 -17.31
C ASN A 626 -11.08 -28.82 -16.00
N VAL A 627 -11.71 -30.00 -16.03
CA VAL A 627 -12.38 -30.59 -14.87
C VAL A 627 -11.70 -31.91 -14.47
N LEU A 628 -11.89 -32.31 -13.22
CA LEU A 628 -11.55 -33.66 -12.74
C LEU A 628 -12.46 -34.70 -13.41
N SER A 629 -12.02 -35.95 -13.44
CA SER A 629 -12.90 -37.06 -13.87
C SER A 629 -14.07 -37.23 -12.91
N GLU A 630 -15.24 -37.69 -13.39
CA GLU A 630 -16.44 -37.87 -12.55
C GLU A 630 -16.17 -38.69 -11.28
N ASN A 631 -15.32 -39.72 -11.38
CA ASN A 631 -14.91 -40.58 -10.25
C ASN A 631 -14.13 -39.83 -9.15
N GLU A 632 -13.51 -38.69 -9.47
CA GLU A 632 -12.79 -37.84 -8.50
C GLU A 632 -13.68 -36.73 -7.90
N ILE A 633 -14.78 -36.37 -8.57
CA ILE A 633 -15.77 -35.37 -8.14
C ILE A 633 -16.74 -35.95 -7.10
N VAL A 634 -17.10 -37.24 -7.23
CA VAL A 634 -18.12 -37.93 -6.39
C VAL A 634 -17.70 -38.09 -4.92
N LYS A 635 -16.43 -37.84 -4.56
CA LYS A 635 -15.98 -37.73 -3.15
C LYS A 635 -16.05 -36.27 -2.67
N ASN A 636 -17.25 -35.70 -2.60
CA ASN A 636 -17.42 -34.32 -2.12
C ASN A 636 -17.28 -34.23 -0.60
N ASN A 637 -16.07 -33.84 -0.20
CA ASN A 637 -15.70 -33.43 1.15
C ASN A 637 -16.27 -32.04 1.50
N SER A 638 -16.35 -31.70 2.78
CA SER A 638 -16.76 -30.38 3.26
C SER A 638 -15.93 -29.24 2.63
N ILE A 639 -16.47 -28.01 2.56
CA ILE A 639 -15.75 -26.85 1.99
C ILE A 639 -14.37 -26.63 2.65
N VAL A 640 -14.26 -26.93 3.94
CA VAL A 640 -13.01 -26.85 4.71
C VAL A 640 -11.98 -27.87 4.22
N GLU A 641 -12.41 -29.11 3.96
CA GLU A 641 -11.52 -30.14 3.43
C GLU A 641 -11.09 -29.84 1.98
N LEU A 642 -11.96 -29.20 1.19
CA LEU A 642 -11.61 -28.71 -0.15
C LEU A 642 -10.54 -27.62 -0.09
N THR A 643 -10.71 -26.60 0.76
CA THR A 643 -9.70 -25.53 0.93
C THR A 643 -8.37 -26.08 1.45
N MET A 644 -8.41 -27.03 2.38
CA MET A 644 -7.21 -27.74 2.87
C MET A 644 -6.53 -28.56 1.76
N ARG A 645 -7.29 -29.27 0.93
CA ARG A 645 -6.74 -30.08 -0.19
C ARG A 645 -6.04 -29.19 -1.20
N VAL A 646 -6.64 -28.05 -1.55
CA VAL A 646 -6.04 -27.02 -2.40
C VAL A 646 -4.72 -26.53 -1.80
N SER A 647 -4.72 -26.14 -0.53
CA SER A 647 -3.53 -25.68 0.19
C SER A 647 -2.37 -26.69 0.14
N LYS A 648 -2.66 -27.98 0.36
CA LYS A 648 -1.68 -29.08 0.29
C LYS A 648 -1.11 -29.32 -1.12
N GLN A 649 -1.89 -29.04 -2.17
CA GLN A 649 -1.49 -29.24 -3.56
C GLN A 649 -0.96 -27.96 -4.23
N SER A 650 -0.76 -26.87 -3.48
CA SER A 650 -0.32 -25.55 -3.97
C SER A 650 0.90 -25.55 -4.90
N ARG A 651 1.74 -26.60 -4.86
CA ARG A 651 2.91 -26.77 -5.74
C ARG A 651 2.59 -27.37 -7.13
N LYS A 652 1.33 -27.71 -7.41
CA LYS A 652 0.87 -28.33 -8.67
C LYS A 652 -0.29 -27.52 -9.28
N PRO A 653 -0.01 -26.43 -10.03
CA PRO A 653 -1.03 -25.50 -10.52
C PRO A 653 -2.17 -26.16 -11.30
N GLU A 654 -1.87 -27.12 -12.18
CA GLU A 654 -2.89 -27.84 -12.95
C GLU A 654 -3.83 -28.67 -12.07
N THR A 655 -3.30 -29.34 -11.06
CA THR A 655 -4.10 -30.10 -10.09
C THR A 655 -4.98 -29.16 -9.26
N VAL A 656 -4.44 -28.01 -8.86
CA VAL A 656 -5.19 -26.98 -8.15
C VAL A 656 -6.34 -26.45 -9.01
N CYS A 657 -6.11 -26.10 -10.27
CA CYS A 657 -7.16 -25.61 -11.18
C CYS A 657 -8.28 -26.63 -11.35
N LYS A 658 -7.94 -27.91 -11.56
CA LYS A 658 -8.93 -28.99 -11.66
C LYS A 658 -9.77 -29.14 -10.39
N ILE A 659 -9.14 -29.03 -9.21
CA ILE A 659 -9.86 -29.05 -7.92
C ILE A 659 -10.76 -27.81 -7.78
N LEU A 660 -10.27 -26.62 -8.12
CA LEU A 660 -11.07 -25.39 -8.02
C LEU A 660 -12.29 -25.43 -8.95
N ASN A 661 -12.14 -25.98 -10.16
CA ASN A 661 -13.22 -26.17 -11.13
C ASN A 661 -14.25 -27.24 -10.72
N SER A 662 -14.07 -27.93 -9.58
CA SER A 662 -15.10 -28.83 -9.05
C SER A 662 -16.32 -28.11 -8.50
N LEU A 663 -16.23 -26.78 -8.33
CA LEU A 663 -17.34 -25.91 -7.95
C LEU A 663 -17.31 -24.65 -8.82
N HIS A 664 -18.47 -24.19 -9.23
CA HIS A 664 -18.61 -22.90 -9.90
C HIS A 664 -18.47 -21.75 -8.90
N PHE A 665 -18.14 -20.54 -9.37
CA PHE A 665 -17.97 -19.39 -8.48
C PHE A 665 -19.15 -19.13 -7.53
N PRO A 666 -20.43 -19.18 -7.96
CA PRO A 666 -21.56 -18.99 -7.05
C PRO A 666 -21.61 -20.04 -5.93
N GLU A 667 -21.26 -21.28 -6.22
CA GLU A 667 -21.22 -22.37 -5.25
C GLU A 667 -20.08 -22.18 -4.24
N TRP A 668 -18.91 -21.73 -4.71
CA TRP A 668 -17.79 -21.33 -3.83
C TRP A 668 -18.24 -20.21 -2.87
N LEU A 669 -18.87 -19.16 -3.40
CA LEU A 669 -19.34 -18.02 -2.63
C LEU A 669 -20.39 -18.45 -1.59
N GLU A 670 -21.37 -19.25 -2.01
CA GLU A 670 -22.43 -19.74 -1.14
C GLU A 670 -21.88 -20.63 -0.02
N LYS A 671 -21.04 -21.61 -0.35
CA LYS A 671 -20.47 -22.55 0.64
C LYS A 671 -19.58 -21.83 1.65
N ILE A 672 -18.78 -20.86 1.22
CA ILE A 672 -17.96 -20.06 2.14
C ILE A 672 -18.85 -19.16 3.00
N ASN A 673 -19.86 -18.49 2.42
CA ASN A 673 -20.80 -17.65 3.17
C ASN A 673 -21.64 -18.44 4.19
N LYS A 674 -21.91 -19.73 3.94
CA LYS A 674 -22.63 -20.62 4.86
C LYS A 674 -21.79 -21.11 6.04
N LEU A 675 -20.47 -20.90 6.06
CA LEU A 675 -19.63 -21.29 7.20
C LEU A 675 -20.06 -20.57 8.50
N PRO A 676 -20.09 -21.27 9.65
CA PRO A 676 -20.82 -20.82 10.84
C PRO A 676 -20.17 -19.62 11.55
N GLY A 677 -18.83 -19.53 11.55
CA GLY A 677 -18.08 -18.51 12.28
C GLY A 677 -17.18 -17.67 11.38
N PHE A 678 -16.91 -16.44 11.82
CA PHE A 678 -15.96 -15.54 11.16
C PHE A 678 -14.57 -16.20 11.02
N SER A 679 -14.11 -16.91 12.04
CA SER A 679 -12.84 -17.66 11.97
C SER A 679 -12.83 -18.81 10.96
N ASN A 680 -13.96 -19.50 10.75
CA ASN A 680 -14.03 -20.55 9.73
C ASN A 680 -13.84 -19.96 8.34
N ILE A 681 -14.52 -18.83 8.07
CA ILE A 681 -14.40 -18.11 6.79
C ILE A 681 -12.96 -17.66 6.57
N THR A 682 -12.36 -16.95 7.54
CA THR A 682 -10.99 -16.43 7.38
C THR A 682 -9.95 -17.54 7.24
N ASN A 683 -10.14 -18.68 7.92
CA ASN A 683 -9.24 -19.84 7.76
C ASN A 683 -9.36 -20.44 6.35
N SER A 684 -10.58 -20.67 5.85
CA SER A 684 -10.78 -21.18 4.50
C SER A 684 -10.21 -20.24 3.43
N LEU A 685 -10.40 -18.92 3.59
CA LEU A 685 -9.76 -17.93 2.71
C LEU A 685 -8.23 -17.96 2.80
N SER A 686 -7.68 -18.13 4.01
CA SER A 686 -6.23 -18.22 4.21
C SER A 686 -5.64 -19.49 3.59
N GLU A 687 -6.37 -20.60 3.61
CA GLU A 687 -5.95 -21.85 2.96
C GLU A 687 -5.96 -21.73 1.43
N LEU A 688 -6.92 -20.98 0.89
CA LEU A 688 -6.97 -20.61 -0.52
C LEU A 688 -5.94 -19.52 -0.88
N ASN A 689 -5.27 -18.89 0.07
CA ASN A 689 -4.27 -17.85 -0.22
C ASN A 689 -2.85 -18.42 -0.50
N THR A 690 -2.75 -19.47 -1.32
CA THR A 690 -1.51 -20.26 -1.47
C THR A 690 -0.91 -20.32 -2.88
N SER A 691 -1.70 -20.27 -3.97
CA SER A 691 -1.22 -20.20 -5.35
C SER A 691 -1.72 -18.95 -6.09
N SER A 692 -1.24 -18.70 -7.31
CA SER A 692 -1.72 -17.59 -8.16
C SER A 692 -3.20 -17.72 -8.50
N GLU A 693 -3.67 -18.92 -8.82
CA GLU A 693 -5.02 -19.20 -9.29
C GLU A 693 -6.03 -19.13 -8.14
N THR A 694 -5.65 -19.66 -6.98
CA THR A 694 -6.49 -19.61 -5.78
C THR A 694 -6.63 -18.18 -5.26
N LYS A 695 -5.59 -17.35 -5.43
CA LYS A 695 -5.66 -15.91 -5.12
C LYS A 695 -6.68 -15.16 -5.99
N LYS A 696 -6.83 -15.51 -7.27
CA LYS A 696 -7.88 -14.94 -8.14
C LYS A 696 -9.29 -15.26 -7.62
N LEU A 697 -9.51 -16.50 -7.16
CA LEU A 697 -10.75 -16.90 -6.48
C LEU A 697 -10.97 -16.10 -5.20
N VAL A 698 -9.96 -16.06 -4.31
CA VAL A 698 -10.04 -15.33 -3.02
C VAL A 698 -10.39 -13.86 -3.24
N TYR A 699 -9.74 -13.21 -4.20
CA TYR A 699 -10.03 -11.83 -4.57
C TYR A 699 -11.50 -11.64 -4.97
N SER A 700 -12.00 -12.50 -5.86
CA SER A 700 -13.39 -12.46 -6.33
C SER A 700 -14.39 -12.74 -5.19
N LEU A 701 -14.07 -13.68 -4.30
CA LEU A 701 -14.88 -14.00 -3.12
C LEU A 701 -14.96 -12.80 -2.18
N ILE A 702 -13.83 -12.18 -1.83
CA ILE A 702 -13.77 -11.00 -0.96
C ILE A 702 -14.65 -9.87 -1.54
N ARG A 703 -14.58 -9.60 -2.84
CA ARG A 703 -15.42 -8.57 -3.48
C ARG A 703 -16.92 -8.85 -3.44
N LYS A 704 -17.34 -10.12 -3.34
CA LYS A 704 -18.76 -10.52 -3.35
C LYS A 704 -19.28 -11.01 -2.01
N MET A 705 -18.45 -11.02 -0.97
CA MET A 705 -18.85 -11.41 0.37
C MET A 705 -19.79 -10.39 1.00
N ASP A 706 -20.76 -10.89 1.75
CA ASP A 706 -21.66 -10.07 2.56
C ASP A 706 -20.92 -9.66 3.86
N TRP A 707 -20.24 -8.52 3.80
CA TRP A 707 -19.44 -8.02 4.91
C TRP A 707 -20.26 -7.76 6.18
N ASN A 708 -21.52 -7.36 6.04
CA ASN A 708 -22.42 -7.14 7.17
C ASN A 708 -22.69 -8.46 7.90
N LYS A 709 -22.97 -9.55 7.18
CA LYS A 709 -23.09 -10.88 7.79
C LYS A 709 -21.79 -11.36 8.44
N LEU A 710 -20.62 -11.03 7.88
CA LEU A 710 -19.35 -11.35 8.51
C LEU A 710 -19.15 -10.61 9.83
N ILE A 711 -19.52 -9.32 9.91
CA ILE A 711 -19.46 -8.52 11.13
C ILE A 711 -20.40 -9.11 12.20
N GLU A 712 -21.62 -9.51 11.82
CA GLU A 712 -22.55 -10.20 12.72
C GLU A 712 -22.00 -11.53 13.24
N LYS A 713 -21.30 -12.31 12.40
CA LYS A 713 -20.62 -13.53 12.84
C LYS A 713 -19.44 -13.21 13.76
N ALA A 714 -18.70 -12.14 13.53
CA ALA A 714 -17.60 -11.70 14.40
C ALA A 714 -18.10 -11.31 15.80
N LYS A 715 -19.28 -10.67 15.92
CA LYS A 715 -19.91 -10.34 17.22
C LYS A 715 -20.11 -11.56 18.12
N LYS A 716 -20.34 -12.75 17.55
CA LYS A 716 -20.55 -14.00 18.30
C LYS A 716 -19.25 -14.65 18.78
N GLN A 717 -18.08 -14.18 18.33
CA GLN A 717 -16.78 -14.78 18.63
C GLN A 717 -16.08 -14.13 19.83
N LYS A 718 -15.11 -14.84 20.39
CA LYS A 718 -14.21 -14.30 21.43
C LYS A 718 -13.21 -13.32 20.83
N ILE A 719 -12.67 -12.42 21.65
CA ILE A 719 -11.80 -11.33 21.17
C ILE A 719 -10.50 -11.84 20.51
N ASP A 720 -9.93 -12.92 21.02
CA ASP A 720 -8.73 -13.54 20.47
C ASP A 720 -8.99 -14.21 19.12
N GLN A 721 -10.19 -14.78 18.92
CA GLN A 721 -10.64 -15.33 17.65
C GLN A 721 -10.83 -14.21 16.62
N ILE A 722 -11.48 -13.11 16.99
CA ILE A 722 -11.66 -11.94 16.13
C ILE A 722 -10.30 -11.37 15.71
N ALA A 723 -9.41 -11.12 16.66
CA ALA A 723 -8.09 -10.55 16.40
C ALA A 723 -7.24 -11.45 15.49
N LYS A 724 -7.24 -12.77 15.74
CA LYS A 724 -6.56 -13.74 14.86
C LYS A 724 -7.14 -13.73 13.45
N SER A 725 -8.47 -13.73 13.31
CA SER A 725 -9.16 -13.70 12.02
C SER A 725 -8.84 -12.43 11.23
N LEU A 726 -8.83 -11.27 11.88
CA LEU A 726 -8.41 -10.01 11.26
C LEU A 726 -6.95 -10.07 10.81
N ARG A 727 -6.04 -10.63 11.63
CA ARG A 727 -4.63 -10.78 11.25
C ARG A 727 -4.45 -11.68 10.02
N GLU A 728 -5.21 -12.77 9.91
CA GLU A 728 -5.17 -13.60 8.69
C GLU A 728 -5.76 -12.87 7.49
N LEU A 729 -6.86 -12.12 7.66
CA LEU A 729 -7.39 -11.25 6.62
C LEU A 729 -6.39 -10.18 6.18
N GLN A 730 -5.61 -9.61 7.09
CA GLN A 730 -4.57 -8.64 6.75
C GLN A 730 -3.50 -9.27 5.82
N LYS A 731 -3.11 -10.52 6.08
CA LYS A 731 -2.17 -11.23 5.18
C LYS A 731 -2.78 -11.49 3.81
N ILE A 732 -4.09 -11.74 3.75
CA ILE A 732 -4.82 -11.91 2.50
C ILE A 732 -4.89 -10.57 1.76
N ASP A 733 -5.28 -9.49 2.43
CA ASP A 733 -5.29 -8.13 1.88
C ASP A 733 -3.94 -7.76 1.24
N ILE A 734 -2.83 -8.02 1.93
CA ILE A 734 -1.48 -7.77 1.40
C ILE A 734 -1.18 -8.64 0.16
N SER A 735 -1.70 -9.87 0.10
CA SER A 735 -1.38 -10.79 -0.99
C SER A 735 -2.24 -10.64 -2.24
N VAL A 736 -3.50 -10.21 -2.10
CA VAL A 736 -4.46 -10.03 -3.21
C VAL A 736 -4.74 -8.55 -3.53
N GLY A 737 -4.28 -7.61 -2.70
CA GLY A 737 -4.47 -6.18 -2.92
C GLY A 737 -5.84 -5.65 -2.54
N THR A 738 -6.38 -6.09 -1.40
CA THR A 738 -7.69 -5.66 -0.86
C THR A 738 -7.53 -4.94 0.48
N ASN A 739 -8.58 -4.28 0.96
CA ASN A 739 -8.60 -3.56 2.25
C ASN A 739 -9.67 -4.09 3.21
N SER A 740 -10.04 -5.38 3.07
CA SER A 740 -11.15 -6.00 3.81
C SER A 740 -10.93 -6.06 5.32
N CYS A 741 -9.70 -6.31 5.76
CA CYS A 741 -9.32 -6.31 7.17
C CYS A 741 -9.51 -4.93 7.78
N THR A 742 -9.01 -3.88 7.13
CA THR A 742 -9.15 -2.50 7.61
C THR A 742 -10.62 -2.08 7.69
N PHE A 743 -11.42 -2.44 6.68
CA PHE A 743 -12.86 -2.19 6.68
C PHE A 743 -13.56 -2.85 7.88
N ILE A 744 -13.38 -4.17 8.06
CA ILE A 744 -14.00 -4.90 9.20
C ILE A 744 -13.47 -4.35 10.52
N TYR A 745 -12.18 -4.10 10.64
CA TYR A 745 -11.57 -3.57 11.86
C TYR A 745 -12.18 -2.23 12.27
N ASN A 746 -12.32 -1.30 11.33
CA ASN A 746 -12.94 0.00 11.59
C ASN A 746 -14.42 -0.14 11.99
N GLN A 747 -15.17 -0.99 11.29
CA GLN A 747 -16.57 -1.27 11.64
C GLN A 747 -16.72 -1.89 13.05
N LEU A 748 -15.81 -2.78 13.45
CA LEU A 748 -15.82 -3.36 14.79
C LEU A 748 -15.45 -2.34 15.89
N ILE A 749 -14.64 -1.33 15.55
CA ILE A 749 -14.32 -0.20 16.46
C ILE A 749 -15.49 0.77 16.56
N GLU A 750 -16.07 1.19 15.44
CA GLU A 750 -17.22 2.10 15.38
C GLU A 750 -18.41 1.54 16.18
N ASN A 751 -18.66 0.24 16.06
CA ASN A 751 -19.67 -0.48 16.84
C ASN A 751 -19.23 -0.85 18.27
N ASN A 752 -18.05 -0.41 18.71
CA ASN A 752 -17.49 -0.60 20.06
C ASN A 752 -17.29 -2.08 20.50
N ILE A 753 -17.38 -3.04 19.56
CA ILE A 753 -17.34 -4.48 19.83
C ILE A 753 -15.98 -4.92 20.37
N ILE A 754 -14.88 -4.42 19.78
CA ILE A 754 -13.52 -4.76 20.23
C ILE A 754 -13.32 -4.33 21.67
N LYS A 755 -13.73 -3.10 22.00
CA LYS A 755 -13.58 -2.54 23.35
C LYS A 755 -14.37 -3.35 24.37
N GLU A 756 -15.65 -3.60 24.10
CA GLU A 756 -16.53 -4.38 24.98
C GLU A 756 -15.98 -5.79 25.26
N LYS A 757 -15.55 -6.49 24.20
CA LYS A 757 -14.99 -7.85 24.34
C LYS A 757 -13.62 -7.86 25.02
N LEU A 758 -12.80 -6.83 24.85
CA LEU A 758 -11.55 -6.68 25.61
C LEU A 758 -11.82 -6.55 27.11
N VAL A 759 -12.87 -5.82 27.54
CA VAL A 759 -13.23 -5.70 28.97
C VAL A 759 -13.61 -7.05 29.58
N ASN A 760 -14.40 -7.86 28.87
CA ASN A 760 -15.02 -9.08 29.42
C ASN A 760 -14.20 -10.37 29.25
N CYS A 761 -13.00 -10.33 28.66
CA CYS A 761 -12.19 -11.51 28.41
C CYS A 761 -11.18 -11.86 29.54
N SER A 762 -10.61 -13.06 29.49
CA SER A 762 -9.50 -13.46 30.36
C SER A 762 -8.19 -12.72 30.02
N LEU A 763 -7.21 -12.72 30.93
CA LEU A 763 -5.89 -12.14 30.67
C LEU A 763 -5.19 -12.77 29.44
N SER A 764 -5.39 -14.07 29.23
CA SER A 764 -4.82 -14.82 28.11
C SER A 764 -5.41 -14.42 26.76
N GLU A 765 -6.74 -14.28 26.69
CA GLU A 765 -7.44 -13.80 25.50
C GLU A 765 -7.09 -12.33 25.22
N TYR A 766 -7.01 -11.50 26.28
CA TYR A 766 -6.67 -10.08 26.20
C TYR A 766 -5.28 -9.84 25.59
N SER A 767 -4.24 -10.48 26.14
CA SER A 767 -2.86 -10.26 25.66
C SER A 767 -2.69 -10.68 24.20
N LYS A 768 -3.25 -11.84 23.85
CA LYS A 768 -3.15 -12.42 22.52
C LYS A 768 -3.91 -11.57 21.50
N ALA A 769 -5.10 -11.11 21.86
CA ALA A 769 -5.87 -10.22 21.00
C ALA A 769 -5.13 -8.91 20.74
N LEU A 770 -4.59 -8.23 21.76
CA LEU A 770 -3.84 -6.99 21.55
C LEU A 770 -2.57 -7.20 20.72
N SER A 771 -1.88 -8.31 20.94
CA SER A 771 -0.71 -8.73 20.15
C SER A 771 -1.08 -8.89 18.67
N ASP A 772 -2.17 -9.61 18.37
CA ASP A 772 -2.65 -9.80 16.99
C ASP A 772 -3.16 -8.49 16.37
N LEU A 773 -3.89 -7.68 17.13
CA LEU A 773 -4.36 -6.36 16.71
C LEU A 773 -3.22 -5.38 16.45
N SER A 774 -2.10 -5.50 17.15
CA SER A 774 -0.94 -4.62 16.96
C SER A 774 -0.28 -4.79 15.58
N ASN A 775 -0.43 -5.96 14.94
CA ASN A 775 0.03 -6.20 13.57
C ASN A 775 -0.84 -5.48 12.54
N ILE A 776 -2.11 -5.23 12.88
CA ILE A 776 -3.08 -4.54 12.02
C ILE A 776 -2.95 -3.03 12.21
N ASN A 777 -3.11 -2.57 13.45
CA ASN A 777 -3.00 -1.17 13.81
C ASN A 777 -2.36 -1.05 15.21
N SER A 778 -1.04 -0.84 15.21
CA SER A 778 -0.25 -0.71 16.42
C SER A 778 -0.74 0.44 17.32
N ALA A 779 -1.07 1.60 16.73
CA ALA A 779 -1.50 2.78 17.49
C ALA A 779 -2.81 2.53 18.25
N SER A 780 -3.79 1.89 17.61
CA SER A 780 -5.05 1.54 18.24
C SER A 780 -4.89 0.49 19.34
N ALA A 781 -4.07 -0.56 19.12
CA ALA A 781 -3.78 -1.57 20.14
C ALA A 781 -3.11 -0.94 21.38
N LYS A 782 -2.13 -0.06 21.18
CA LYS A 782 -1.48 0.74 22.23
C LYS A 782 -2.46 1.63 22.99
N LYS A 783 -3.39 2.25 22.27
CA LYS A 783 -4.44 3.09 22.85
C LYS A 783 -5.43 2.29 23.70
N PHE A 784 -5.85 1.09 23.24
CA PHE A 784 -6.68 0.18 24.05
C PHE A 784 -5.98 -0.19 25.35
N LEU A 785 -4.72 -0.64 25.26
CA LEU A 785 -3.94 -0.97 26.44
C LEU A 785 -3.82 0.21 27.40
N SER A 786 -3.48 1.41 26.90
CA SER A 786 -3.30 2.61 27.73
C SER A 786 -4.60 3.04 28.42
N ASN A 787 -5.75 2.93 27.74
CA ASN A 787 -7.06 3.23 28.32
C ASN A 787 -7.45 2.20 29.38
N ASP A 788 -7.30 0.91 29.11
CA ASP A 788 -7.65 -0.16 30.05
C ASP A 788 -6.74 -0.16 31.29
N LEU A 789 -5.53 0.34 31.13
CA LEU A 789 -4.56 0.55 32.20
C LEU A 789 -5.00 1.70 33.11
N LYS A 790 -5.41 2.85 32.55
CA LYS A 790 -5.95 4.00 33.29
C LYS A 790 -7.29 3.69 33.98
N ASN A 791 -8.13 2.87 33.35
CA ASN A 791 -9.45 2.51 33.87
C ASN A 791 -9.42 1.33 34.87
N GLY A 792 -8.25 0.80 35.24
CA GLY A 792 -8.11 -0.31 36.19
C GLY A 792 -8.56 -1.69 35.66
N ILE A 793 -8.92 -1.79 34.38
CA ILE A 793 -9.39 -3.03 33.75
C ILE A 793 -8.26 -4.06 33.69
N LEU A 794 -7.05 -3.64 33.28
CA LEU A 794 -5.89 -4.53 33.24
C LEU A 794 -5.52 -5.03 34.64
N LYS A 795 -5.59 -4.15 35.66
CA LYS A 795 -5.33 -4.50 37.06
C LYS A 795 -6.24 -5.64 37.54
N ASN A 796 -7.54 -5.55 37.26
CA ASN A 796 -8.50 -6.59 37.62
C ASN A 796 -8.20 -7.92 36.92
N LYS A 797 -7.84 -7.89 35.63
CA LYS A 797 -7.45 -9.10 34.88
C LYS A 797 -6.19 -9.76 35.45
N LEU A 798 -5.22 -8.97 35.89
CA LEU A 798 -3.97 -9.44 36.50
C LEU A 798 -4.21 -10.07 37.88
N ILE A 799 -5.11 -9.51 38.70
CA ILE A 799 -5.48 -10.07 40.02
C ILE A 799 -6.14 -11.45 39.86
N ASN A 800 -7.02 -11.59 38.86
CA ASN A 800 -7.80 -12.79 38.61
C ASN A 800 -7.02 -13.93 37.92
N GLU A 801 -5.76 -13.71 37.53
CA GLU A 801 -4.92 -14.78 36.94
C GLU A 801 -4.41 -15.72 38.03
N ASN A 802 -4.71 -17.01 37.90
CA ASN A 802 -4.39 -18.01 38.91
C ASN A 802 -3.03 -18.68 38.69
N SER A 803 -2.50 -18.66 37.47
CA SER A 803 -1.23 -19.30 37.14
C SER A 803 -0.08 -18.31 37.11
N LEU A 804 0.97 -18.56 37.90
CA LEU A 804 2.22 -17.78 37.91
C LEU A 804 2.91 -17.76 36.53
N SER A 805 2.88 -18.88 35.82
CA SER A 805 3.49 -19.00 34.50
C SER A 805 2.71 -18.22 33.43
N ASN A 806 1.37 -18.30 33.45
CA ASN A 806 0.53 -17.49 32.57
C ASN A 806 0.71 -16.01 32.87
N PHE A 807 0.61 -15.60 34.14
CA PHE A 807 0.81 -14.21 34.56
C PHE A 807 2.09 -13.63 33.96
N ARG A 808 3.23 -14.30 34.17
CA ARG A 808 4.52 -13.89 33.61
C ARG A 808 4.47 -13.72 32.09
N ALA A 809 3.99 -14.73 31.38
CA ALA A 809 3.99 -14.74 29.92
C ALA A 809 3.15 -13.58 29.35
N ARG A 810 1.97 -13.33 29.94
CA ARG A 810 1.06 -12.28 29.49
C ARG A 810 1.57 -10.89 29.82
N VAL A 811 2.19 -10.70 30.99
CA VAL A 811 2.80 -9.42 31.35
C VAL A 811 3.96 -9.08 30.42
N LEU A 812 4.81 -10.05 30.05
CA LEU A 812 5.90 -9.81 29.10
C LEU A 812 5.40 -9.48 27.68
N GLU A 813 4.32 -10.11 27.24
CA GLU A 813 3.68 -9.81 25.96
C GLU A 813 3.11 -8.39 25.96
N LEU A 814 2.34 -8.02 26.99
CA LEU A 814 1.73 -6.71 27.12
C LEU A 814 2.77 -5.59 27.33
N LYS A 815 3.88 -5.87 28.05
CA LYS A 815 4.98 -4.93 28.23
C LYS A 815 5.53 -4.43 26.90
N ARG A 816 5.62 -5.29 25.88
CA ARG A 816 6.13 -4.92 24.55
C ARG A 816 5.20 -3.95 23.81
N LEU A 817 3.92 -3.93 24.17
CA LEU A 817 2.88 -3.11 23.55
C LEU A 817 2.61 -1.81 24.32
N SER A 818 3.17 -1.62 25.53
CA SER A 818 2.88 -0.48 26.38
C SER A 818 3.69 0.76 25.98
N ASP A 819 3.01 1.87 25.72
CA ASP A 819 3.62 3.20 25.55
C ASP A 819 3.83 3.94 26.89
N GLU A 820 3.27 3.40 27.98
CA GLU A 820 3.36 3.96 29.33
C GLU A 820 4.06 2.96 30.29
N PRO A 821 5.34 2.59 30.04
CA PRO A 821 6.00 1.51 30.76
C PRO A 821 6.06 1.75 32.28
N LYS A 822 6.19 3.01 32.72
CA LYS A 822 6.17 3.36 34.15
C LYS A 822 4.84 3.02 34.82
N LEU A 823 3.72 3.40 34.21
CA LEU A 823 2.39 3.15 34.76
C LEU A 823 2.03 1.66 34.70
N PHE A 824 2.42 0.98 33.62
CA PHE A 824 2.31 -0.47 33.49
C PHE A 824 3.02 -1.20 34.64
N PHE A 825 4.29 -0.86 34.91
CA PHE A 825 5.05 -1.49 35.99
C PHE A 825 4.51 -1.14 37.38
N LEU A 826 3.99 0.06 37.60
CA LEU A 826 3.33 0.41 38.85
C LEU A 826 2.14 -0.52 39.15
N ILE A 827 1.29 -0.77 38.16
CA ILE A 827 0.14 -1.68 38.32
C ILE A 827 0.60 -3.12 38.54
N VAL A 828 1.57 -3.61 37.76
CA VAL A 828 2.09 -4.96 37.94
C VAL A 828 2.67 -5.13 39.34
N ASN A 829 3.47 -4.16 39.82
CA ASN A 829 4.02 -4.15 41.18
C ASN A 829 2.90 -4.17 42.24
N GLU A 830 1.86 -3.34 42.07
CA GLU A 830 0.73 -3.28 42.98
C GLU A 830 0.03 -4.64 43.09
N VAL A 831 -0.21 -5.32 41.96
CA VAL A 831 -0.84 -6.64 41.94
C VAL A 831 0.06 -7.69 42.61
N THR A 832 1.36 -7.70 42.31
CA THR A 832 2.29 -8.70 42.87
C THR A 832 2.56 -8.53 44.37
N ASN A 833 2.27 -7.36 44.94
CA ASN A 833 2.43 -7.08 46.36
C ASN A 833 1.16 -7.38 47.18
N LYS A 834 0.03 -7.74 46.55
CA LYS A 834 -1.18 -8.13 47.28
C LYS A 834 -1.00 -9.48 47.97
N ASN A 835 -1.59 -9.63 49.16
CA ASN A 835 -1.59 -10.88 49.92
C ASN A 835 -2.11 -12.07 49.08
N GLU A 836 -3.16 -11.88 48.29
CA GLU A 836 -3.70 -12.91 47.39
C GLU A 836 -2.65 -13.45 46.41
N PHE A 837 -1.78 -12.57 45.88
CA PHE A 837 -0.71 -12.98 44.96
C PHE A 837 0.48 -13.59 45.72
N ILE A 838 0.77 -13.08 46.93
CA ILE A 838 1.78 -13.66 47.82
C ILE A 838 1.42 -15.10 48.20
N THR A 839 0.18 -15.37 48.60
CA THR A 839 -0.30 -16.73 48.91
C THR A 839 -0.20 -17.65 47.70
N LYS A 840 -0.40 -17.15 46.47
CA LYS A 840 -0.15 -17.91 45.24
C LYS A 840 1.31 -18.34 45.09
N ILE A 841 2.26 -17.47 45.45
CA ILE A 841 3.70 -17.80 45.45
C ILE A 841 4.02 -18.82 46.52
N GLU A 842 3.50 -18.67 47.74
CA GLU A 842 3.77 -19.57 48.87
C GLU A 842 3.21 -20.98 48.67
N THR A 843 2.12 -21.12 47.92
CA THR A 843 1.45 -22.41 47.67
C THR A 843 1.83 -23.07 46.35
N GLU A 844 2.60 -22.40 45.48
CA GLU A 844 3.06 -22.94 44.20
C GLU A 844 4.03 -24.10 44.43
N LYS A 845 3.76 -25.23 43.78
CA LYS A 845 4.58 -26.44 43.87
C LYS A 845 5.45 -26.65 42.64
N ASP A 846 5.12 -26.01 41.51
CA ASP A 846 5.95 -26.09 40.31
C ASP A 846 7.17 -25.18 40.41
N ILE A 847 8.31 -25.81 40.68
CA ILE A 847 9.63 -25.19 40.75
C ILE A 847 9.94 -24.37 39.48
N ASN A 848 9.52 -24.84 38.30
CA ASN A 848 9.78 -24.11 37.06
C ASN A 848 9.01 -22.80 36.99
N SER A 849 7.76 -22.80 37.47
CA SER A 849 6.91 -21.60 37.55
C SER A 849 7.48 -20.61 38.57
N LEU A 850 7.90 -21.07 39.75
CA LEU A 850 8.57 -20.25 40.77
C LEU A 850 9.87 -19.62 40.28
N LEU A 851 10.80 -20.42 39.73
CA LEU A 851 12.08 -19.93 39.20
C LEU A 851 11.87 -18.91 38.06
N SER A 852 10.93 -19.20 37.17
CA SER A 852 10.58 -18.32 36.05
C SER A 852 9.98 -17.00 36.51
N PHE A 853 9.13 -17.05 37.54
CA PHE A 853 8.54 -15.85 38.14
C PHE A 853 9.60 -15.04 38.89
N TYR A 854 10.47 -15.67 39.68
CA TYR A 854 11.57 -15.00 40.39
C TYR A 854 12.50 -14.24 39.43
N GLU A 855 12.92 -14.89 38.34
CA GLU A 855 13.70 -14.26 37.27
C GLU A 855 12.97 -13.05 36.68
N PHE A 856 11.70 -13.22 36.33
CA PHE A 856 10.87 -12.13 35.82
C PHE A 856 10.77 -10.97 36.81
N ALA A 857 10.48 -11.26 38.08
CA ALA A 857 10.35 -10.27 39.13
C ALA A 857 11.64 -9.46 39.30
N LYS A 858 12.79 -10.14 39.36
CA LYS A 858 14.11 -9.51 39.50
C LYS A 858 14.49 -8.63 38.31
N GLU A 859 14.18 -9.06 37.08
CA GLU A 859 14.56 -8.35 35.86
C GLU A 859 13.61 -7.21 35.49
N ASN A 860 12.34 -7.26 35.94
CA ASN A 860 11.28 -6.39 35.43
C ASN A 860 10.52 -5.59 36.50
N LEU A 861 10.47 -6.06 37.75
CA LEU A 861 9.83 -5.33 38.84
C LEU A 861 10.93 -4.51 39.52
N SER A 862 10.94 -3.20 39.24
CA SER A 862 12.03 -2.25 39.47
C SER A 862 12.38 -1.94 40.94
N ILE A 863 12.17 -2.87 41.87
CA ILE A 863 12.52 -2.74 43.28
C ILE A 863 13.31 -3.98 43.68
N LYS A 864 14.63 -3.81 43.86
CA LYS A 864 15.56 -4.87 44.27
C LYS A 864 15.21 -5.52 45.63
N ASN A 865 14.24 -4.98 46.37
CA ASN A 865 13.79 -5.41 47.70
C ASN A 865 12.25 -5.57 47.81
N SER A 866 11.53 -5.99 46.76
CA SER A 866 10.10 -6.24 46.93
C SER A 866 9.87 -7.48 47.82
N GLN A 867 8.87 -7.39 48.71
CA GLN A 867 8.42 -8.48 49.56
C GLN A 867 8.14 -9.76 48.74
N THR A 868 7.60 -9.60 47.53
CA THR A 868 7.37 -10.67 46.56
C THR A 868 8.64 -11.43 46.16
N ILE A 869 9.76 -10.75 45.93
CA ILE A 869 11.04 -11.40 45.57
C ILE A 869 11.60 -12.19 46.74
N GLN A 870 11.50 -11.65 47.96
CA GLN A 870 11.96 -12.32 49.18
C GLN A 870 11.12 -13.57 49.48
N ILE A 871 9.80 -13.48 49.33
CA ILE A 871 8.91 -14.63 49.52
C ILE A 871 9.14 -15.68 48.44
N ALA A 872 9.24 -15.29 47.17
CA ALA A 872 9.56 -16.25 46.10
C ALA A 872 10.90 -16.96 46.34
N LYS A 873 11.93 -16.23 46.80
CA LYS A 873 13.21 -16.84 47.21
C LYS A 873 13.02 -17.81 48.37
N LYS A 874 12.34 -17.40 49.44
CA LYS A 874 12.07 -18.25 50.61
C LYS A 874 11.32 -19.53 50.24
N THR A 875 10.33 -19.45 49.35
CA THR A 875 9.61 -20.63 48.85
C THR A 875 10.53 -21.56 48.06
N ILE A 876 11.45 -21.02 47.26
CA ILE A 876 12.45 -21.82 46.52
C ILE A 876 13.46 -22.48 47.48
N ASP A 877 13.91 -21.75 48.50
CA ASP A 877 14.90 -22.25 49.48
C ASP A 877 14.31 -23.35 50.39
N ASN A 878 12.99 -23.33 50.64
CA ASN A 878 12.28 -24.32 51.48
C ASN A 878 11.94 -25.64 50.77
N ILE A 879 12.46 -25.91 49.58
CA ILE A 879 12.18 -27.13 48.82
C ILE A 879 12.95 -28.31 49.43
N ASP A 880 12.31 -29.08 50.32
CA ASP A 880 12.98 -30.00 51.26
C ASP A 880 12.81 -31.50 50.94
N SER A 881 12.91 -31.92 49.66
CA SER A 881 12.85 -33.36 49.31
C SER A 881 13.81 -33.76 48.19
N SER A 882 14.36 -34.97 48.27
CA SER A 882 15.39 -35.50 47.35
C SER A 882 14.97 -35.49 45.88
N THR A 883 13.72 -35.86 45.58
CA THR A 883 13.14 -35.79 44.23
C THR A 883 13.06 -34.37 43.72
N SER A 884 12.69 -33.43 44.59
CA SER A 884 12.54 -32.01 44.26
C SER A 884 13.88 -31.30 44.11
N ILE A 885 14.93 -31.74 44.83
CA ILE A 885 16.31 -31.23 44.68
C ILE A 885 16.86 -31.52 43.28
N ILE A 886 16.68 -32.74 42.76
CA ILE A 886 17.08 -33.09 41.38
C ILE A 886 16.29 -32.24 40.36
N GLU A 887 14.99 -32.03 40.57
CA GLU A 887 14.17 -31.17 39.69
C GLU A 887 14.55 -29.69 39.75
N LEU A 888 15.05 -29.24 40.90
CA LEU A 888 15.54 -27.89 41.13
C LEU A 888 16.86 -27.66 40.37
N ILE A 889 17.84 -28.55 40.53
CA ILE A 889 19.16 -28.41 39.88
C ILE A 889 19.17 -28.75 38.38
N ARG A 890 18.16 -29.46 37.86
CA ARG A 890 18.03 -29.61 36.38
C ARG A 890 17.62 -28.30 35.72
N ASN A 891 17.12 -27.31 36.46
CA ASN A 891 16.69 -26.05 35.86
C ASN A 891 17.83 -25.01 35.90
N PRO A 892 18.47 -24.70 34.76
CA PRO A 892 19.63 -23.79 34.73
C PRO A 892 19.30 -22.36 35.16
N LYS A 893 18.02 -21.97 35.27
CA LYS A 893 17.63 -20.65 35.79
C LYS A 893 18.03 -20.44 37.26
N ILE A 894 18.29 -21.52 37.99
CA ILE A 894 18.73 -21.44 39.38
C ILE A 894 20.05 -20.70 39.56
N LEU A 895 20.92 -20.73 38.54
CA LEU A 895 22.18 -19.99 38.48
C LEU A 895 21.98 -18.47 38.56
N LYS A 896 20.76 -17.95 38.31
CA LYS A 896 20.44 -16.53 38.44
C LYS A 896 20.06 -16.10 39.86
N ILE A 897 19.87 -17.03 40.79
CA ILE A 897 19.58 -16.75 42.21
C ILE A 897 20.88 -16.41 42.91
N LYS A 898 20.97 -15.22 43.50
CA LYS A 898 22.13 -14.83 44.32
C LYS A 898 22.03 -15.52 45.68
N ASP A 899 23.15 -16.06 46.14
CA ASP A 899 23.28 -16.76 47.42
C ASP A 899 22.39 -18.02 47.48
N PHE A 900 22.34 -18.78 46.39
CA PHE A 900 21.77 -20.13 46.40
C PHE A 900 22.55 -21.00 47.39
N ASP A 901 21.85 -21.77 48.22
CA ASP A 901 22.48 -22.54 49.29
C ASP A 901 23.42 -23.61 48.71
N LYS A 902 24.73 -23.39 48.87
CA LYS A 902 25.77 -24.34 48.43
C LYS A 902 25.66 -25.68 49.14
N ASN A 903 25.01 -25.74 50.31
CA ASN A 903 24.79 -26.99 51.02
C ASN A 903 23.91 -27.96 50.22
N ILE A 904 22.97 -27.45 49.42
CA ILE A 904 22.13 -28.29 48.53
C ILE A 904 23.01 -29.02 47.51
N ILE A 905 23.99 -28.32 46.91
CA ILE A 905 24.93 -28.93 45.96
C ILE A 905 25.81 -29.97 46.66
N SER A 906 26.24 -29.69 47.89
CA SER A 906 27.05 -30.62 48.68
C SER A 906 26.32 -31.92 49.03
N SER A 907 24.99 -31.87 49.21
CA SER A 907 24.14 -33.03 49.52
C SER A 907 23.85 -33.97 48.34
N ILE A 908 24.22 -33.58 47.10
CA ILE A 908 23.98 -34.41 45.93
C ILE A 908 24.94 -35.61 45.93
N THR A 909 24.38 -36.81 45.76
CA THR A 909 25.12 -38.07 45.69
C THR A 909 24.99 -38.72 44.29
N PRO A 910 25.93 -39.59 43.89
CA PRO A 910 25.83 -40.31 42.61
C PRO A 910 24.53 -41.11 42.48
N ASN A 911 24.11 -41.81 43.54
CA ASN A 911 22.88 -42.62 43.56
C ASN A 911 21.61 -41.81 43.25
N LEU A 912 21.54 -40.55 43.71
CA LEU A 912 20.40 -39.68 43.42
C LEU A 912 20.29 -39.35 41.93
N ILE A 913 21.44 -39.06 41.30
CA ILE A 913 21.50 -38.76 39.85
C ILE A 913 21.24 -40.04 39.04
N ASP A 914 21.85 -41.16 39.42
CA ASP A 914 21.69 -42.45 38.76
C ASP A 914 20.22 -42.90 38.77
N ASN A 915 19.55 -42.89 39.93
CA ASN A 915 18.13 -43.22 40.04
C ASN A 915 17.24 -42.33 39.18
N TYR A 916 17.58 -41.05 39.04
CA TYR A 916 16.83 -40.12 38.20
C TYR A 916 17.05 -40.36 36.70
N LEU A 917 18.25 -40.77 36.30
CA LEU A 917 18.60 -41.00 34.90
C LEU A 917 18.05 -42.32 34.35
N ILE A 918 17.58 -43.23 35.20
CA ILE A 918 16.94 -44.49 34.76
C ILE A 918 15.82 -44.17 33.74
N ASN A 919 15.97 -44.70 32.53
CA ASN A 919 15.06 -44.54 31.40
C ASN A 919 14.85 -43.08 30.91
N LYS A 920 15.68 -42.13 31.34
CA LYS A 920 15.65 -40.74 30.83
C LYS A 920 16.67 -40.56 29.71
N LYS A 921 16.54 -39.48 28.95
CA LYS A 921 17.52 -39.11 27.91
C LYS A 921 18.72 -38.40 28.54
N ILE A 922 19.88 -38.54 27.92
CA ILE A 922 21.14 -37.95 28.43
C ILE A 922 21.12 -36.42 28.58
N SER A 923 20.19 -35.70 27.94
CA SER A 923 20.05 -34.24 28.10
C SER A 923 19.75 -33.83 29.55
N TYR A 924 19.07 -34.70 30.32
CA TYR A 924 18.80 -34.43 31.73
C TYR A 924 20.09 -34.40 32.57
N ALA A 925 21.08 -35.24 32.25
CA ALA A 925 22.40 -35.18 32.87
C ALA A 925 23.12 -33.87 32.49
N ASP A 926 23.03 -33.45 31.22
CA ASP A 926 23.63 -32.19 30.75
C ASP A 926 23.15 -30.97 31.53
N ASP A 927 21.85 -30.93 31.85
CA ASP A 927 21.23 -29.86 32.61
C ASP A 927 21.66 -29.87 34.08
N ILE A 928 21.71 -31.04 34.73
CA ILE A 928 22.17 -31.20 36.12
C ILE A 928 23.64 -30.76 36.25
N PHE A 929 24.52 -31.30 35.41
CA PHE A 929 25.95 -30.98 35.47
C PHE A 929 26.26 -29.54 35.05
N ARG A 930 25.38 -28.88 34.28
CA ARG A 930 25.49 -27.43 34.04
C ARG A 930 25.36 -26.64 35.34
N VAL A 931 24.45 -27.02 36.23
CA VAL A 931 24.26 -26.31 37.50
C VAL A 931 25.37 -26.65 38.47
N ILE A 932 25.70 -27.93 38.65
CA ILE A 932 26.72 -28.35 39.62
C ILE A 932 28.09 -27.75 39.27
N SER A 933 28.51 -27.78 38.00
CA SER A 933 29.83 -27.28 37.58
C SER A 933 30.06 -25.79 37.85
N GLU A 934 29.02 -24.96 37.78
CA GLU A 934 29.10 -23.52 38.06
C GLU A 934 29.25 -23.22 39.56
N PHE A 935 28.73 -24.10 40.44
CA PHE A 935 28.86 -23.96 41.90
C PHE A 935 30.12 -24.61 42.46
N ASP A 936 30.42 -25.83 42.00
CA ASP A 936 31.54 -26.66 42.45
C ASP A 936 31.98 -27.63 41.34
N ILE A 937 32.98 -27.20 40.57
CA ILE A 937 33.55 -28.00 39.48
C ILE A 937 34.23 -29.28 39.97
N ASP A 938 34.80 -29.29 41.18
CA ASP A 938 35.51 -30.44 41.72
C ASP A 938 34.51 -31.53 42.14
N LYS A 939 33.39 -31.14 42.76
CA LYS A 939 32.25 -32.02 43.03
C LYS A 939 31.61 -32.53 41.75
N SER A 940 31.47 -31.68 40.73
CA SER A 940 30.96 -32.06 39.40
C SER A 940 31.80 -33.19 38.77
N ILE A 941 33.12 -33.04 38.77
CA ILE A 941 34.07 -34.05 38.27
C ILE A 941 33.98 -35.35 39.08
N SER A 942 33.97 -35.24 40.42
CA SER A 942 33.85 -36.39 41.33
C SER A 942 32.55 -37.18 41.09
N LEU A 943 31.41 -36.48 41.05
CA LEU A 943 30.10 -37.09 40.82
C LEU A 943 30.02 -37.77 39.45
N PHE A 944 30.41 -37.07 38.38
CA PHE A 944 30.35 -37.64 37.04
C PHE A 944 31.22 -38.89 36.92
N ASN A 945 32.41 -38.93 37.55
CA ASN A 945 33.26 -40.11 37.58
C ASN A 945 32.63 -41.30 38.34
N GLN A 946 31.81 -41.05 39.36
CA GLN A 946 31.17 -42.09 40.18
C GLN A 946 29.83 -42.60 39.63
N LEU A 947 29.18 -41.90 38.68
CA LEU A 947 27.90 -42.36 38.09
C LEU A 947 28.01 -43.73 37.41
N ASN A 948 26.92 -44.48 37.38
CA ASN A 948 26.89 -45.76 36.68
C ASN A 948 26.97 -45.56 35.15
N SER A 949 28.04 -46.06 34.54
CA SER A 949 28.25 -45.94 33.10
C SER A 949 27.16 -46.61 32.27
N GLU A 950 26.55 -47.70 32.74
CA GLU A 950 25.47 -48.39 32.03
C GLU A 950 24.21 -47.51 31.96
N TYR A 951 23.86 -46.80 33.04
CA TYR A 951 22.73 -45.87 33.04
C TYR A 951 22.95 -44.69 32.08
N LEU A 952 24.18 -44.18 32.00
CA LEU A 952 24.55 -43.15 31.02
C LEU A 952 24.48 -43.68 29.59
N ILE A 953 24.91 -44.92 29.32
CA ILE A 953 24.80 -45.56 28.00
C ILE A 953 23.34 -45.77 27.60
N VAL A 954 22.49 -46.28 28.51
CA VAL A 954 21.04 -46.41 28.27
C VAL A 954 20.42 -45.04 27.98
N SER A 955 20.83 -44.00 28.71
CA SER A 955 20.36 -42.63 28.50
C SER A 955 20.78 -42.05 27.14
N LEU A 956 21.98 -42.39 26.66
CA LEU A 956 22.48 -42.04 25.32
C LEU A 956 21.74 -42.80 24.20
N LEU A 957 21.29 -44.03 24.48
CA LEU A 957 20.53 -44.89 23.56
C LEU A 957 19.02 -44.60 23.51
N ASN A 958 18.52 -43.67 24.33
CA ASN A 958 17.10 -43.33 24.41
C ASN A 958 16.50 -43.07 23.00
N ILE A 959 15.28 -43.55 22.76
CA ILE A 959 14.65 -43.55 21.43
C ILE A 959 14.28 -42.14 20.93
N GLU A 960 14.09 -41.18 21.84
CA GLU A 960 13.69 -39.81 21.51
C GLU A 960 14.83 -38.98 20.89
N ILE A 961 16.09 -39.40 21.09
CA ILE A 961 17.27 -38.66 20.62
C ILE A 961 18.03 -39.45 19.56
N ASN A 962 18.56 -38.77 18.54
CA ASN A 962 19.37 -39.42 17.51
C ASN A 962 20.88 -39.37 17.86
N LEU A 963 21.70 -40.06 17.05
CA LEU A 963 23.16 -40.12 17.23
C LEU A 963 23.79 -38.72 17.39
N CYS A 964 23.37 -37.75 16.57
CA CYS A 964 23.89 -36.40 16.60
C CYS A 964 23.64 -35.74 17.96
N GLN A 965 22.40 -35.80 18.43
CA GLN A 965 21.99 -35.20 19.70
C GLN A 965 22.72 -35.84 20.88
N SER A 966 22.82 -37.18 20.89
CA SER A 966 23.52 -37.90 21.96
C SER A 966 25.01 -37.53 22.04
N LEU A 967 25.70 -37.48 20.89
CA LEU A 967 27.13 -37.12 20.87
C LEU A 967 27.39 -35.65 21.15
N GLU A 968 26.49 -34.76 20.69
CA GLU A 968 26.55 -33.33 21.05
C GLU A 968 26.44 -33.12 22.56
N ILE A 969 25.48 -33.82 23.21
CA ILE A 969 25.29 -33.75 24.64
C ILE A 969 26.49 -34.35 25.38
N LEU A 970 27.00 -35.50 24.95
CA LEU A 970 28.18 -36.11 25.57
C LEU A 970 29.42 -35.20 25.47
N ASN A 971 29.61 -34.52 24.34
CA ASN A 971 30.69 -33.56 24.16
C ASN A 971 30.52 -32.33 25.07
N ARG A 972 29.29 -31.84 25.27
CA ARG A 972 29.00 -30.77 26.23
C ARG A 972 29.25 -31.19 27.67
N LEU A 973 28.81 -32.40 28.04
CA LEU A 973 29.07 -32.99 29.35
C LEU A 973 30.57 -33.07 29.61
N LYS A 974 31.35 -33.66 28.69
CA LYS A 974 32.82 -33.72 28.76
C LYS A 974 33.43 -32.35 29.11
N ASN A 975 32.98 -31.28 28.46
CA ASN A 975 33.49 -29.93 28.70
C ASN A 975 33.05 -29.34 30.06
N LYS A 976 31.87 -29.70 30.57
CA LYS A 976 31.38 -29.25 31.89
C LYS A 976 32.04 -29.96 33.07
N VAL A 977 32.67 -31.10 32.82
CA VAL A 977 33.45 -31.87 33.81
C VAL A 977 34.94 -31.84 33.47
N TYR A 978 35.39 -30.69 32.97
CA TYR A 978 36.79 -30.41 32.65
C TYR A 978 37.22 -29.14 33.37
N LYS A 979 38.19 -29.24 34.28
CA LYS A 979 38.81 -28.10 34.96
C LYS A 979 40.18 -27.80 34.37
N ASN A 980 41.01 -28.83 34.20
CA ASN A 980 42.32 -28.77 33.56
C ASN A 980 42.75 -30.18 33.09
N HIS A 981 43.97 -30.32 32.57
CA HIS A 981 44.48 -31.60 32.05
C HIS A 981 44.59 -32.72 33.11
N GLU A 982 44.74 -32.39 34.39
CA GLU A 982 44.85 -33.36 35.48
C GLU A 982 43.49 -33.68 36.13
N GLN A 983 42.57 -32.70 36.15
CA GLN A 983 41.25 -32.79 36.78
C GLN A 983 40.16 -32.71 35.70
N ASN A 984 39.81 -33.86 35.12
CA ASN A 984 38.74 -34.02 34.14
C ASN A 984 38.16 -35.44 34.10
N CYS A 985 37.10 -35.63 33.30
CA CYS A 985 36.49 -36.94 33.05
C CYS A 985 36.64 -37.42 31.58
N ASN A 986 37.73 -37.06 30.89
CA ASN A 986 37.92 -37.40 29.47
C ASN A 986 37.98 -38.91 29.23
N GLU A 987 38.59 -39.66 30.14
CA GLU A 987 38.65 -41.14 30.05
C GLU A 987 37.26 -41.75 30.13
N LYS A 988 36.44 -41.32 31.09
CA LYS A 988 35.05 -41.77 31.22
C LYS A 988 34.21 -41.38 30.01
N ALA A 989 34.34 -40.16 29.50
CA ALA A 989 33.66 -39.73 28.28
C ALA A 989 34.06 -40.58 27.06
N SER A 990 35.35 -40.94 26.95
CA SER A 990 35.86 -41.84 25.90
C SER A 990 35.30 -43.26 26.03
N TYR A 991 35.23 -43.79 27.25
CA TYR A 991 34.60 -45.08 27.55
C TYR A 991 33.12 -45.09 27.12
N LEU A 992 32.36 -44.07 27.52
CA LEU A 992 30.95 -43.93 27.17
C LEU A 992 30.74 -43.81 25.65
N LEU A 993 31.61 -43.06 24.96
CA LEU A 993 31.59 -42.96 23.50
C LEU A 993 31.81 -44.33 22.85
N ASN A 994 32.81 -45.09 23.28
CA ASN A 994 33.14 -46.40 22.73
C ASN A 994 31.95 -47.37 22.85
N GLU A 995 31.40 -47.52 24.05
CA GLU A 995 30.27 -48.43 24.29
C GLU A 995 28.99 -47.96 23.60
N TYR A 996 28.73 -46.65 23.56
CA TYR A 996 27.59 -46.10 22.83
C TYR A 996 27.67 -46.36 21.33
N LEU A 997 28.82 -46.06 20.69
CA LEU A 997 29.01 -46.31 19.25
C LEU A 997 28.91 -47.79 18.91
N LYS A 998 29.51 -48.66 19.74
CA LYS A 998 29.45 -50.13 19.59
C LYS A 998 28.02 -50.67 19.59
N ARG A 999 27.11 -50.06 20.35
CA ARG A 999 25.69 -50.43 20.42
C ARG A 999 24.84 -49.74 19.36
N TYR A 1000 24.98 -48.42 19.18
CA TYR A 1000 24.13 -47.63 18.29
C TYR A 1000 24.34 -47.98 16.81
N THR A 1001 25.59 -48.20 16.38
CA THR A 1001 25.91 -48.56 14.98
C THR A 1001 25.30 -49.89 14.55
N LYS A 1002 25.03 -50.80 15.50
CA LYS A 1002 24.33 -52.09 15.25
C LYS A 1002 22.81 -51.94 15.12
N ILE A 1003 22.24 -50.78 15.46
CA ILE A 1003 20.81 -50.52 15.31
C ILE A 1003 20.56 -49.99 13.89
N GLU A 1004 20.64 -50.86 12.89
CA GLU A 1004 20.59 -50.51 11.46
C GLU A 1004 19.44 -49.56 11.12
N ARG A 1005 18.23 -49.83 11.63
CA ARG A 1005 17.04 -49.00 11.36
C ARG A 1005 17.20 -47.55 11.82
N ARG A 1006 17.92 -47.28 12.91
CA ARG A 1006 18.15 -45.92 13.43
C ARG A 1006 19.37 -45.27 12.78
N TYR A 1007 20.44 -46.04 12.60
CA TYR A 1007 21.70 -45.54 12.04
C TYR A 1007 21.58 -45.21 10.54
N ASN A 1008 20.92 -46.07 9.76
CA ASN A 1008 20.73 -45.86 8.31
C ASN A 1008 19.74 -44.72 7.98
N LYS A 1009 18.86 -44.35 8.92
CA LYS A 1009 17.91 -43.24 8.78
C LYS A 1009 18.53 -41.86 9.06
N LEU A 1010 19.77 -41.79 9.55
CA LEU A 1010 20.44 -40.52 9.79
C LEU A 1010 20.58 -39.73 8.48
N THR A 1011 20.11 -38.49 8.51
CA THR A 1011 20.39 -37.55 7.42
C THR A 1011 21.89 -37.31 7.31
N ILE A 1012 22.35 -36.86 6.15
CA ILE A 1012 23.77 -36.52 5.96
C ILE A 1012 24.22 -35.43 6.95
N SER A 1013 23.37 -34.45 7.25
CA SER A 1013 23.65 -33.40 8.22
C SER A 1013 23.85 -33.96 9.63
N ASP A 1014 22.92 -34.80 10.10
CA ASP A 1014 23.00 -35.41 11.42
C ASP A 1014 24.21 -36.34 11.53
N PHE A 1015 24.50 -37.10 10.47
CA PHE A 1015 25.66 -37.98 10.44
C PHE A 1015 26.98 -37.20 10.55
N LEU A 1016 27.15 -36.13 9.76
CA LEU A 1016 28.36 -35.31 9.81
C LEU A 1016 28.53 -34.62 11.17
N LYS A 1017 27.43 -34.14 11.78
CA LYS A 1017 27.47 -33.58 13.14
C LYS A 1017 27.87 -34.63 14.18
N SER A 1018 27.31 -35.84 14.06
CA SER A 1018 27.69 -36.98 14.90
C SER A 1018 29.19 -37.25 14.81
N PHE A 1019 29.73 -37.28 13.59
CA PHE A 1019 31.16 -37.49 13.35
C PHE A 1019 32.00 -36.38 14.01
N TYR A 1020 31.64 -35.11 13.81
CA TYR A 1020 32.34 -33.97 14.43
C TYR A 1020 32.36 -34.03 15.96
N PHE A 1021 31.19 -34.24 16.60
CA PHE A 1021 31.11 -34.29 18.06
C PHE A 1021 31.85 -35.51 18.62
N GLY A 1022 31.72 -36.68 17.98
CA GLY A 1022 32.49 -37.86 18.33
C GLY A 1022 34.00 -37.63 18.22
N TYR A 1023 34.45 -36.96 17.15
CA TYR A 1023 35.86 -36.60 16.93
C TYR A 1023 36.40 -35.68 18.02
N SER A 1024 35.58 -34.72 18.46
CA SER A 1024 35.91 -33.80 19.55
C SER A 1024 36.01 -34.48 20.92
N ILE A 1025 35.31 -35.61 21.10
CA ILE A 1025 35.41 -36.43 22.31
C ILE A 1025 36.67 -37.30 22.25
N ASN A 1026 36.80 -38.16 21.22
CA ASN A 1026 37.93 -39.03 20.98
C ASN A 1026 38.02 -39.40 19.47
N SER A 1027 39.06 -38.92 18.80
CA SER A 1027 39.25 -39.06 17.35
C SER A 1027 39.47 -40.52 16.91
N GLU A 1028 40.19 -41.32 17.70
CA GLU A 1028 40.49 -42.71 17.34
C GLU A 1028 39.23 -43.58 17.35
N LEU A 1029 38.38 -43.39 18.35
CA LEU A 1029 37.13 -44.15 18.49
C LEU A 1029 36.13 -43.81 17.38
N ILE A 1030 35.91 -42.52 17.08
CA ILE A 1030 34.97 -42.16 16.02
C ILE A 1030 35.46 -42.64 14.65
N GLU A 1031 36.77 -42.62 14.41
CA GLU A 1031 37.34 -43.13 13.17
C GLU A 1031 37.19 -44.65 13.07
N LYS A 1032 37.41 -45.38 14.16
CA LYS A 1032 37.21 -46.83 14.22
C LYS A 1032 35.79 -47.26 13.81
N TYR A 1033 34.76 -46.53 14.27
CA TYR A 1033 33.36 -46.93 14.03
C TYR A 1033 32.71 -46.28 12.81
N CYS A 1034 33.07 -45.04 12.44
CA CYS A 1034 32.31 -44.26 11.46
C CYS A 1034 33.11 -43.80 10.24
N LYS A 1035 34.43 -44.03 10.15
CA LYS A 1035 35.25 -43.54 9.03
C LYS A 1035 34.82 -44.10 7.69
N THR A 1036 34.59 -45.41 7.59
CA THR A 1036 34.16 -46.06 6.34
C THR A 1036 32.82 -45.50 5.85
N ASP A 1037 31.87 -45.31 6.77
CA ASP A 1037 30.57 -44.73 6.46
C ASP A 1037 30.66 -43.25 6.07
N LEU A 1038 31.53 -42.48 6.73
CA LEU A 1038 31.80 -41.08 6.36
C LEU A 1038 32.26 -40.98 4.91
N LEU A 1039 33.30 -41.74 4.54
CA LEU A 1039 33.84 -41.73 3.18
C LEU A 1039 32.79 -42.15 2.15
N SER A 1040 32.01 -43.21 2.44
CA SER A 1040 30.97 -43.67 1.53
C SER A 1040 29.81 -42.67 1.37
N LYS A 1041 29.43 -41.95 2.45
CA LYS A 1041 28.35 -40.95 2.41
C LYS A 1041 28.77 -39.67 1.70
N LEU A 1042 30.02 -39.24 1.83
CA LEU A 1042 30.56 -38.06 1.14
C LEU A 1042 30.64 -38.25 -0.39
N GLN A 1043 30.68 -39.48 -0.88
CA GLN A 1043 30.73 -39.80 -2.32
C GLN A 1043 29.36 -39.91 -2.99
N LYS A 1044 28.24 -39.85 -2.25
CA LYS A 1044 26.88 -40.01 -2.78
C LYS A 1044 26.24 -38.67 -3.17
N ASN A 1045 25.43 -38.67 -4.23
CA ASN A 1045 24.68 -37.52 -4.75
C ASN A 1045 23.16 -37.57 -4.48
N ASN A 1046 22.67 -38.66 -3.89
CA ASN A 1046 21.24 -38.94 -3.71
C ASN A 1046 20.67 -38.45 -2.36
N HIS A 1047 21.44 -37.64 -1.62
CA HIS A 1047 20.97 -37.05 -0.38
C HIS A 1047 19.84 -36.05 -0.67
N LYS A 1048 18.79 -36.06 0.16
CA LYS A 1048 17.63 -35.18 0.02
C LYS A 1048 17.45 -34.33 1.29
N GLY A 1049 16.85 -33.16 1.13
CA GLY A 1049 16.45 -32.30 2.26
C GLY A 1049 17.64 -31.65 2.97
N PHE A 1050 18.46 -30.90 2.23
CA PHE A 1050 19.59 -30.18 2.80
C PHE A 1050 19.11 -28.99 3.66
N GLU A 1051 19.68 -28.86 4.86
CA GLU A 1051 19.62 -27.64 5.66
C GLU A 1051 20.96 -26.92 5.52
N ILE A 1052 21.03 -25.95 4.61
CA ILE A 1052 22.29 -25.34 4.16
C ILE A 1052 23.11 -24.76 5.33
N GLY A 1053 22.47 -24.01 6.23
CA GLY A 1053 23.14 -23.43 7.39
C GLY A 1053 23.84 -24.46 8.28
N PRO A 1054 23.10 -25.38 8.91
CA PRO A 1054 23.67 -26.40 9.78
C PRO A 1054 24.68 -27.33 9.08
N LEU A 1055 24.45 -27.68 7.81
CA LEU A 1055 25.34 -28.54 7.05
C LEU A 1055 26.68 -27.86 6.78
N PHE A 1056 26.67 -26.63 6.28
CA PHE A 1056 27.89 -25.90 5.94
C PHE A 1056 28.71 -25.55 7.18
N GLN A 1057 28.04 -25.25 8.30
CA GLN A 1057 28.70 -25.10 9.59
C GLN A 1057 29.44 -26.37 10.01
N VAL A 1058 28.84 -27.56 9.87
CA VAL A 1058 29.50 -28.79 10.27
C VAL A 1058 30.64 -29.19 9.33
N ILE A 1059 30.50 -28.96 8.02
CA ILE A 1059 31.59 -29.19 7.04
C ILE A 1059 32.82 -28.37 7.42
N ARG A 1060 32.63 -27.08 7.72
CA ARG A 1060 33.70 -26.22 8.23
C ARG A 1060 34.31 -26.78 9.51
N ARG A 1061 33.49 -27.15 10.49
CA ARG A 1061 33.97 -27.66 11.78
C ARG A 1061 34.77 -28.95 11.66
N ILE A 1062 34.36 -29.88 10.78
CA ILE A 1062 35.12 -31.12 10.51
C ILE A 1062 36.47 -30.78 9.90
N SER A 1063 36.52 -29.89 8.91
CA SER A 1063 37.77 -29.42 8.30
C SER A 1063 38.73 -28.85 9.35
N GLU A 1064 38.24 -27.92 10.19
CA GLU A 1064 39.01 -27.30 11.26
C GLU A 1064 39.47 -28.31 12.33
N SER A 1065 38.56 -29.14 12.85
CA SER A 1065 38.87 -30.06 13.96
C SER A 1065 39.80 -31.20 13.55
N THR A 1066 39.75 -31.60 12.27
CA THR A 1066 40.59 -32.68 11.72
C THR A 1066 41.88 -32.15 11.08
N LYS A 1067 42.14 -30.83 11.18
CA LYS A 1067 43.28 -30.15 10.56
C LYS A 1067 43.40 -30.47 9.05
N GLY A 1068 42.26 -30.49 8.36
CA GLY A 1068 42.17 -30.68 6.92
C GLY A 1068 42.26 -32.14 6.42
N LYS A 1069 42.29 -33.14 7.31
CA LYS A 1069 42.41 -34.57 6.94
C LYS A 1069 41.35 -35.05 5.93
N TYR A 1070 40.15 -34.46 5.94
CA TYR A 1070 39.02 -34.85 5.08
C TYR A 1070 38.63 -33.78 4.05
N ASP A 1071 39.46 -32.75 3.84
CA ASP A 1071 39.09 -31.61 3.00
C ASP A 1071 38.85 -32.02 1.53
N LYS A 1072 39.60 -33.01 1.04
CA LYS A 1072 39.46 -33.53 -0.33
C LYS A 1072 38.09 -34.19 -0.53
N GLU A 1073 37.65 -35.00 0.42
CA GLU A 1073 36.37 -35.68 0.39
C GLU A 1073 35.21 -34.70 0.61
N LEU A 1074 35.37 -33.74 1.52
CA LEU A 1074 34.38 -32.67 1.74
C LEU A 1074 34.22 -31.79 0.50
N GLN A 1075 35.32 -31.43 -0.18
CA GLN A 1075 35.27 -30.68 -1.42
C GLN A 1075 34.60 -31.48 -2.55
N THR A 1076 34.83 -32.79 -2.60
CA THR A 1076 34.18 -33.69 -3.55
C THR A 1076 32.68 -33.78 -3.28
N PHE A 1077 32.28 -33.93 -2.02
CA PHE A 1077 30.88 -33.92 -1.60
C PHE A 1077 30.16 -32.63 -2.00
N LEU A 1078 30.81 -31.48 -1.76
CA LEU A 1078 30.29 -30.17 -2.14
C LEU A 1078 30.02 -30.11 -3.64
N LYS A 1079 31.02 -30.47 -4.46
CA LYS A 1079 30.90 -30.47 -5.93
C LYS A 1079 29.80 -31.40 -6.45
N ILE A 1080 29.76 -32.64 -5.96
CA ILE A 1080 28.79 -33.65 -6.42
C ILE A 1080 27.34 -33.27 -6.10
N ASN A 1081 27.11 -32.55 -4.99
CA ASN A 1081 25.78 -32.13 -4.56
C ASN A 1081 25.45 -30.67 -4.91
N ASN A 1082 26.25 -30.02 -5.77
CA ASN A 1082 26.09 -28.61 -6.12
C ASN A 1082 24.67 -28.25 -6.57
N ASP A 1083 24.09 -29.03 -7.48
CA ASP A 1083 22.75 -28.76 -8.01
C ASP A 1083 21.67 -28.86 -6.93
N ASN A 1084 21.80 -29.81 -6.01
CA ASN A 1084 20.89 -29.93 -4.87
C ASN A 1084 20.98 -28.70 -3.94
N PHE A 1085 22.19 -28.15 -3.75
CA PHE A 1085 22.36 -26.92 -2.97
C PHE A 1085 21.76 -25.71 -3.68
N VAL A 1086 21.94 -25.59 -5.00
CA VAL A 1086 21.31 -24.53 -5.80
C VAL A 1086 19.79 -24.59 -5.68
N ILE A 1087 19.18 -25.77 -5.86
CA ILE A 1087 17.73 -25.96 -5.70
C ILE A 1087 17.28 -25.60 -4.29
N THR A 1088 18.04 -25.98 -3.27
CA THR A 1088 17.71 -25.66 -1.87
C THR A 1088 17.74 -24.16 -1.62
N ILE A 1089 18.82 -23.48 -2.04
CA ILE A 1089 18.99 -22.01 -1.89
C ILE A 1089 17.91 -21.25 -2.68
N GLN A 1090 17.50 -21.75 -3.85
CA GLN A 1090 16.38 -21.18 -4.61
C GLN A 1090 15.05 -21.24 -3.85
N ASN A 1091 14.85 -22.23 -2.98
CA ASN A 1091 13.62 -22.42 -2.23
C ASN A 1091 13.66 -21.88 -0.79
N GLU A 1092 14.84 -21.52 -0.26
CA GLU A 1092 15.01 -21.08 1.13
C GLU A 1092 14.96 -19.54 1.29
N ASP A 1093 14.69 -19.05 2.51
CA ASP A 1093 14.80 -17.63 2.85
C ASP A 1093 16.24 -17.11 2.65
N ILE A 1094 16.37 -15.91 2.06
CA ILE A 1094 17.66 -15.31 1.73
C ILE A 1094 18.60 -15.21 2.95
N ASN A 1095 18.09 -14.93 4.14
CA ASN A 1095 18.94 -14.80 5.33
C ASN A 1095 19.54 -16.13 5.75
N LYS A 1096 18.79 -17.22 5.60
CA LYS A 1096 19.28 -18.56 5.94
C LYS A 1096 20.32 -19.03 4.94
N SER A 1097 20.07 -18.80 3.65
CA SER A 1097 21.03 -19.13 2.60
C SER A 1097 22.34 -18.37 2.74
N LEU A 1098 22.28 -17.05 2.99
CA LEU A 1098 23.48 -16.24 3.21
C LEU A 1098 24.23 -16.65 4.49
N SER A 1099 23.52 -16.93 5.59
CA SER A 1099 24.15 -17.40 6.81
C SER A 1099 24.90 -18.72 6.63
N GLY A 1100 24.37 -19.65 5.83
CA GLY A 1100 25.05 -20.91 5.54
C GLY A 1100 26.26 -20.73 4.62
N LEU A 1101 26.11 -19.95 3.55
CA LEU A 1101 27.23 -19.63 2.64
C LEU A 1101 28.36 -18.90 3.37
N PHE A 1102 28.02 -18.05 4.34
CA PHE A 1102 29.01 -17.38 5.18
C PHE A 1102 29.82 -18.35 6.04
N GLU A 1103 29.25 -19.49 6.46
CA GLU A 1103 30.01 -20.51 7.18
C GLU A 1103 31.05 -21.21 6.28
N LEU A 1104 30.73 -21.50 5.01
CA LEU A 1104 31.76 -22.01 4.07
C LEU A 1104 32.81 -20.94 3.77
N HIS A 1105 32.41 -19.68 3.64
CA HIS A 1105 33.32 -18.56 3.41
C HIS A 1105 34.41 -18.44 4.50
N LYS A 1106 34.12 -18.78 5.76
CA LYS A 1106 35.08 -18.74 6.88
C LYS A 1106 36.12 -19.88 6.87
N SER A 1107 36.06 -20.78 5.89
CA SER A 1107 36.90 -21.98 5.81
C SER A 1107 37.71 -22.04 4.52
N VAL A 1108 38.47 -23.12 4.33
CA VAL A 1108 39.17 -23.42 3.07
C VAL A 1108 38.22 -23.50 1.85
N PHE A 1109 36.91 -23.69 2.08
CA PHE A 1109 35.88 -23.75 1.04
C PHE A 1109 35.36 -22.38 0.56
N LYS A 1110 36.03 -21.27 0.92
CA LYS A 1110 35.59 -19.91 0.55
C LYS A 1110 35.38 -19.69 -0.96
N ILE A 1111 36.21 -20.30 -1.80
CA ILE A 1111 36.10 -20.22 -3.27
C ILE A 1111 34.81 -20.90 -3.74
N TYR A 1112 34.48 -22.05 -3.15
CA TYR A 1112 33.25 -22.77 -3.47
C TYR A 1112 32.00 -21.98 -3.01
N ALA A 1113 32.08 -21.28 -1.87
CA ALA A 1113 30.99 -20.42 -1.41
C ALA A 1113 30.69 -19.27 -2.38
N ASP A 1114 31.74 -18.61 -2.91
CA ASP A 1114 31.62 -17.57 -3.94
C ASP A 1114 31.01 -18.14 -5.23
N GLU A 1115 31.47 -19.32 -5.68
CA GLU A 1115 30.95 -19.99 -6.87
C GLU A 1115 29.49 -20.43 -6.73
N LEU A 1116 29.11 -21.01 -5.59
CA LEU A 1116 27.73 -21.42 -5.32
C LEU A 1116 26.79 -20.20 -5.23
N LEU A 1117 27.26 -19.10 -4.63
CA LEU A 1117 26.54 -17.83 -4.60
C LEU A 1117 26.31 -17.28 -6.02
N PHE A 1118 27.34 -17.33 -6.88
CA PHE A 1118 27.23 -16.93 -8.28
C PHE A 1118 26.25 -17.80 -9.09
N ASN A 1119 26.26 -19.11 -8.86
CA ASN A 1119 25.32 -20.04 -9.48
C ASN A 1119 23.86 -19.73 -9.09
N CYS A 1120 23.65 -19.20 -7.88
CA CYS A 1120 22.33 -18.80 -7.37
C CYS A 1120 21.95 -17.34 -7.68
N ARG A 1121 22.76 -16.58 -8.43
CA ARG A 1121 22.64 -15.12 -8.58
C ARG A 1121 21.23 -14.62 -8.89
N LYS A 1122 20.54 -15.24 -9.86
CA LYS A 1122 19.19 -14.80 -10.28
C LYS A 1122 18.19 -14.85 -9.12
N SER A 1123 18.21 -15.93 -8.35
CA SER A 1123 17.32 -16.10 -7.20
C SER A 1123 17.70 -15.17 -6.05
N ILE A 1124 19.01 -15.01 -5.79
CA ILE A 1124 19.51 -14.12 -4.74
C ILE A 1124 19.17 -12.66 -5.03
N ILE A 1125 19.36 -12.18 -6.27
CA ILE A 1125 19.01 -10.82 -6.68
C ILE A 1125 17.51 -10.58 -6.54
N LEU A 1126 16.68 -11.49 -7.04
CA LEU A 1126 15.23 -11.40 -6.93
C LEU A 1126 14.78 -11.27 -5.47
N LYS A 1127 15.25 -12.18 -4.60
CA LYS A 1127 14.90 -12.20 -3.17
C LYS A 1127 15.45 -11.00 -2.41
N ALA A 1128 16.64 -10.52 -2.76
CA ALA A 1128 17.22 -9.32 -2.17
C ALA A 1128 16.40 -8.07 -2.56
N ASN A 1129 16.01 -7.95 -3.83
CA ASN A 1129 15.15 -6.85 -4.32
C ASN A 1129 13.77 -6.84 -3.66
N GLN A 1130 13.17 -8.01 -3.39
CA GLN A 1130 11.92 -8.11 -2.63
C GLN A 1130 12.02 -7.50 -1.22
N ARG A 1131 13.22 -7.40 -0.65
CA ARG A 1131 13.48 -6.81 0.67
C ARG A 1131 14.16 -5.45 0.62
N ARG A 1132 14.24 -4.80 -0.55
CA ARG A 1132 15.01 -3.54 -0.74
C ARG A 1132 14.59 -2.41 0.21
N ASN A 1133 13.32 -2.39 0.63
CA ASN A 1133 12.77 -1.40 1.56
C ASN A 1133 12.88 -1.80 3.04
N ASP A 1134 13.28 -3.03 3.34
CA ASP A 1134 13.42 -3.52 4.71
C ASP A 1134 14.76 -3.07 5.30
N LYS A 1135 14.77 -2.71 6.60
CA LYS A 1135 15.99 -2.37 7.33
C LYS A 1135 17.08 -3.46 7.22
N ILE A 1136 16.67 -4.72 7.19
CA ILE A 1136 17.56 -5.89 7.09
C ILE A 1136 18.37 -5.93 5.78
N PHE A 1137 17.90 -5.29 4.71
CA PHE A 1137 18.60 -5.27 3.43
C PHE A 1137 19.95 -4.54 3.53
N LYS A 1138 19.95 -3.37 4.16
CA LYS A 1138 21.16 -2.58 4.41
C LYS A 1138 21.99 -3.15 5.56
N ASP A 1139 21.33 -3.57 6.64
CA ASP A 1139 22.03 -3.94 7.88
C ASP A 1139 22.68 -5.33 7.81
N LYS A 1140 22.18 -6.22 6.94
CA LYS A 1140 22.63 -7.63 6.89
C LYS A 1140 22.82 -8.18 5.49
N ILE A 1141 21.83 -8.08 4.60
CA ILE A 1141 21.86 -8.77 3.30
C ILE A 1141 23.03 -8.28 2.44
N ILE A 1142 23.18 -6.95 2.28
CA ILE A 1142 24.29 -6.37 1.52
C ILE A 1142 25.65 -6.68 2.19
N PRO A 1143 25.85 -6.44 3.50
CA PRO A 1143 27.09 -6.81 4.17
C PRO A 1143 27.49 -8.28 4.05
N ASP A 1144 26.52 -9.22 4.15
CA ASP A 1144 26.80 -10.65 4.01
C ASP A 1144 27.17 -11.01 2.57
N LEU A 1145 26.48 -10.43 1.58
CA LEU A 1145 26.83 -10.58 0.16
C LEU A 1145 28.22 -10.04 -0.17
N GLU A 1146 28.61 -8.90 0.40
CA GLU A 1146 29.94 -8.29 0.23
C GLU A 1146 31.06 -9.16 0.81
N LYS A 1147 30.80 -9.84 1.93
CA LYS A 1147 31.77 -10.75 2.53
C LYS A 1147 31.91 -12.03 1.70
N ILE A 1148 30.80 -12.66 1.33
CA ILE A 1148 30.81 -13.95 0.64
C ILE A 1148 31.29 -13.80 -0.80
N GLY A 1149 30.76 -12.81 -1.53
CA GLY A 1149 31.00 -12.60 -2.95
C GLY A 1149 32.22 -11.74 -3.24
N PHE A 1150 33.40 -12.32 -3.08
CA PHE A 1150 34.68 -11.62 -3.27
C PHE A 1150 35.27 -11.76 -4.68
N ASP A 1151 34.76 -12.65 -5.53
CA ASP A 1151 35.24 -12.85 -6.91
C ASP A 1151 34.09 -12.94 -7.93
N LYS A 1152 33.66 -14.14 -8.33
CA LYS A 1152 32.63 -14.34 -9.37
C LYS A 1152 31.30 -13.72 -8.94
N ALA A 1153 30.94 -13.85 -7.67
CA ALA A 1153 29.67 -13.35 -7.14
C ALA A 1153 29.62 -11.82 -6.94
N LYS A 1154 30.73 -11.08 -7.17
CA LYS A 1154 30.73 -9.60 -7.13
C LYS A 1154 29.70 -8.97 -8.07
N VAL A 1155 29.33 -9.66 -9.15
CA VAL A 1155 28.31 -9.19 -10.10
C VAL A 1155 26.95 -8.95 -9.42
N ILE A 1156 26.60 -9.76 -8.41
CA ILE A 1156 25.34 -9.64 -7.65
C ILE A 1156 25.29 -8.29 -6.93
N ILE A 1157 26.40 -7.90 -6.29
CA ILE A 1157 26.51 -6.63 -5.56
C ILE A 1157 26.46 -5.46 -6.54
N LYS A 1158 27.13 -5.56 -7.68
CA LYS A 1158 27.08 -4.53 -8.74
C LYS A 1158 25.66 -4.33 -9.27
N GLU A 1159 24.88 -5.41 -9.36
CA GLU A 1159 23.49 -5.36 -9.85
C GLU A 1159 22.52 -4.80 -8.79
N LEU A 1160 22.69 -5.16 -7.52
CA LEU A 1160 21.84 -4.66 -6.42
C LEU A 1160 22.15 -3.21 -6.02
N LYS A 1161 23.34 -2.70 -6.35
CA LYS A 1161 23.71 -1.28 -6.16
C LYS A 1161 23.25 -0.37 -7.31
N LYS A 1162 22.71 -0.94 -8.40
CA LYS A 1162 21.96 -0.19 -9.41
C LYS A 1162 20.53 0.06 -8.94
#